data_AF-V4R3E0-F1
#
_entry.id   AF-V4R3E0-F1
#
_cell.length_a   1.000
_cell.length_b   1.000
_cell.length_c   1.000
_cell.angle_alpha   90.00
_cell.angle_beta   90.00
_cell.angle_gamma   90.00
#
_symmetry.space_group_name_H-M   'P 1'
#
loop_
_entity.id
_entity.type
_entity.pdbx_description
1 polymer ?
#
loop_
_entity_poly.entity_id
_entity_poly.type
_entity_poly.pdbx_seq_one_letter_code
_entity_poly.pdbx_strand_id
1 'polypeptide(L)'
;MRNTTLTSVLALSSALLSAAFLTALPAAAEMAGPPSADSLFAQTLAAGGGSESTVAKRYGKWGFDTTGMDKTVKPGNDFFQYANGTALKNMVIPGDQPGYGSFNALYDLSELRLKALVTGLAARTDLTGEDLKIADLYRSAMNADLKNQLDVKPLQPELAKIAAISNKDDMAAFMGSTSATFGGAIFNVFVYDDAKKPGYRALQMGQSGLGLPDRDYYLSATYADKKAAYEVYIKDMLTMVGYANPDQAAKNIVAFETQIAQVSWTKIESRDDTKTYNPMALKDLNAYAPGFNWDGFFAAAGVSQAQKVIVAQNTAVPKIAKIFADTPLETLKAWETFQATDQASAYLSDRFYSRRFDFRSKALYGVAEQRPLWKRAIGTTDDKMGEALGRAYVRDYFPPESKAKMEALVSDLLAAMKIRIENLTWMSAPTKAKALEKLSTFGVKIGYPNKWRDYSALVIKADDLYGNVERSSAFEWAYNVSHIDKEIDPEDWEMTPQTVNAYYSPTKNEIVFPAAILQPPFFDPNADPAVNYGAIGGVIGHEITHGFDDQGRHYDSTGALVEWWTPEDAAKFDAQTKALGAQYDGYEPVAGVHIQGGLTMGENIADMGGILLGLDAYHLSLKGKPAPVIDGFTGDQRVFLGFAQVWQSKYQPDFLKFLVSSDPHSPDKFRAIGSVRNVDAWYTAFGVKPGDTYYVKPADRVKIW
;
A
#
# COMPACT_ATOMS: atom_id res chain seq x y z
N MET A 1 17.27 58.02 -28.50
CA MET A 1 17.86 58.63 -29.71
C MET A 1 19.04 57.77 -30.12
N ARG A 2 19.02 57.32 -31.38
CA ARG A 2 20.16 57.04 -32.27
C ARG A 2 21.36 56.24 -31.71
N ASN A 3 21.91 55.24 -32.40
CA ASN A 3 21.63 54.53 -33.64
C ASN A 3 22.88 53.65 -33.81
N THR A 4 22.72 52.41 -34.34
CA THR A 4 23.58 51.78 -35.38
C THR A 4 25.10 51.66 -35.14
N THR A 5 25.84 50.63 -35.53
CA THR A 5 25.72 49.59 -36.58
C THR A 5 27.00 48.76 -36.50
N LEU A 6 26.92 47.47 -36.89
CA LEU A 6 27.83 46.68 -37.76
C LEU A 6 29.35 47.01 -37.74
N THR A 7 30.28 46.06 -37.79
CA THR A 7 30.48 44.97 -38.78
C THR A 7 31.72 44.20 -38.29
N SER A 8 31.64 42.90 -38.00
CA SER A 8 32.07 41.77 -38.85
C SER A 8 33.55 41.78 -39.31
N VAL A 9 34.23 40.63 -39.11
CA VAL A 9 35.06 39.88 -40.10
C VAL A 9 36.41 39.35 -39.56
N LEU A 10 36.49 38.01 -39.58
CA LEU A 10 37.63 37.08 -39.79
C LEU A 10 38.89 37.19 -38.89
N ALA A 11 39.25 36.19 -38.07
CA ALA A 11 39.67 34.79 -38.34
C ALA A 11 41.17 34.61 -38.61
N LEU A 12 41.71 33.48 -38.11
CA LEU A 12 43.06 32.90 -38.16
C LEU A 12 44.05 33.33 -37.05
N SER A 13 44.18 32.58 -35.96
CA SER A 13 44.90 31.30 -35.78
C SER A 13 46.43 31.42 -35.60
N SER A 14 46.85 31.26 -34.33
CA SER A 14 47.98 30.44 -33.85
C SER A 14 49.43 30.93 -34.06
N ALA A 15 50.12 31.34 -32.98
CA ALA A 15 51.05 30.47 -32.22
C ALA A 15 52.02 31.25 -31.27
N LEU A 16 52.08 30.76 -30.02
CA LEU A 16 53.23 30.65 -29.08
C LEU A 16 53.94 31.92 -28.53
N LEU A 17 53.79 32.17 -27.21
CA LEU A 17 54.86 31.96 -26.20
C LEU A 17 54.39 32.24 -24.75
N SER A 18 54.49 31.20 -23.92
CA SER A 18 54.98 31.13 -22.52
C SER A 18 54.62 32.15 -21.42
N ALA A 19 54.05 31.57 -20.35
CA ALA A 19 54.33 31.76 -18.91
C ALA A 19 53.64 32.90 -18.13
N ALA A 20 52.72 32.56 -17.22
CA ALA A 20 52.94 32.55 -15.77
C ALA A 20 51.66 32.18 -14.99
N PHE A 21 51.87 31.55 -13.83
CA PHE A 21 50.92 30.89 -12.94
C PHE A 21 49.80 31.77 -12.38
N LEU A 22 48.56 31.26 -12.39
CA LEU A 22 47.60 31.48 -11.30
C LEU A 22 46.82 30.17 -11.07
N THR A 23 46.90 29.67 -9.84
CA THR A 23 46.20 28.50 -9.32
C THR A 23 44.69 28.71 -9.38
N ALA A 24 43.98 27.86 -10.12
CA ALA A 24 42.53 27.72 -10.05
C ALA A 24 42.15 26.24 -9.91
N LEU A 25 41.37 25.95 -8.87
CA LEU A 25 40.65 24.70 -8.64
C LEU A 25 39.86 24.26 -9.89
N PRO A 26 39.60 22.95 -10.03
CA PRO A 26 38.30 22.52 -10.49
C PRO A 26 37.68 21.59 -9.46
N ALA A 27 36.81 22.16 -8.62
CA ALA A 27 35.63 21.44 -8.16
C ALA A 27 34.58 21.57 -9.27
N ALA A 28 34.66 20.68 -10.25
CA ALA A 28 33.52 20.34 -11.10
C ALA A 28 33.25 18.86 -10.79
N ALA A 29 32.33 18.64 -9.84
CA ALA A 29 31.64 17.36 -9.80
C ALA A 29 30.87 17.28 -11.13
N GLU A 30 31.32 16.41 -12.04
CA GLU A 30 30.47 15.96 -13.13
C GLU A 30 29.19 15.44 -12.50
N MET A 31 28.09 16.17 -12.67
CA MET A 31 26.77 15.59 -12.47
C MET A 31 26.67 14.49 -13.52
N ALA A 32 26.85 13.24 -13.10
CA ALA A 32 26.58 12.09 -13.94
C ALA A 32 25.20 12.28 -14.57
N GLY A 33 25.13 12.15 -15.90
CA GLY A 33 23.86 12.22 -16.62
C GLY A 33 22.88 11.17 -16.07
N PRO A 34 21.55 11.36 -16.28
CA PRO A 34 20.56 10.41 -15.79
C PRO A 34 20.90 8.99 -16.27
N PRO A 35 20.68 7.96 -15.42
CA PRO A 35 20.98 6.58 -15.79
C PRO A 35 20.18 6.18 -17.03
N SER A 36 20.80 5.41 -17.94
CA SER A 36 20.06 4.83 -19.06
C SER A 36 19.17 3.69 -18.57
N ALA A 37 18.09 3.38 -19.30
CA ALA A 37 17.28 2.22 -18.97
C ALA A 37 18.14 0.94 -18.92
N ASP A 38 19.05 0.76 -19.88
CA ASP A 38 19.93 -0.42 -19.92
C ASP A 38 20.87 -0.56 -18.73
N SER A 39 21.31 0.54 -18.08
CA SER A 39 22.13 0.42 -16.87
C SER A 39 21.36 -0.08 -15.65
N LEU A 40 20.02 -0.05 -15.70
CA LEU A 40 19.14 -0.45 -14.59
C LEU A 40 18.60 -1.89 -14.71
N PHE A 41 18.83 -2.57 -15.85
CA PHE A 41 18.29 -3.92 -16.13
C PHE A 41 19.37 -4.94 -16.52
N ALA A 42 19.45 -6.07 -15.81
CA ALA A 42 20.40 -7.16 -16.07
C ALA A 42 19.77 -8.30 -16.88
N GLN A 43 20.57 -8.98 -17.71
CA GLN A 43 20.22 -10.30 -18.27
C GLN A 43 20.66 -11.39 -17.29
N THR A 44 19.75 -12.23 -16.77
CA THR A 44 20.16 -13.46 -16.07
C THR A 44 19.18 -14.63 -16.26
N LEU A 45 19.76 -15.81 -16.52
CA LEU A 45 19.14 -17.14 -16.48
C LEU A 45 19.50 -17.83 -15.14
N ALA A 46 18.52 -18.55 -14.58
CA ALA A 46 18.60 -19.48 -13.44
C ALA A 46 18.62 -18.91 -11.99
N ALA A 47 17.97 -19.68 -11.12
CA ALA A 47 17.58 -19.38 -9.75
C ALA A 47 18.65 -19.71 -8.69
N GLY A 48 18.68 -18.92 -7.62
CA GLY A 48 19.29 -19.28 -6.33
C GLY A 48 20.19 -18.19 -5.73
N GLY A 49 19.81 -17.70 -4.54
CA GLY A 49 20.68 -16.95 -3.63
C GLY A 49 20.72 -15.44 -3.83
N GLY A 50 20.38 -14.68 -2.79
CA GLY A 50 20.36 -13.22 -2.78
C GLY A 50 21.69 -12.62 -3.24
N SER A 51 21.69 -12.09 -4.46
CA SER A 51 22.69 -11.14 -4.91
C SER A 51 22.26 -9.76 -4.40
N GLU A 52 23.14 -9.06 -3.68
CA GLU A 52 22.98 -7.65 -3.26
C GLU A 52 23.01 -6.68 -4.47
N SER A 53 22.31 -7.01 -5.55
CA SER A 53 22.27 -6.24 -6.78
C SER A 53 21.16 -5.19 -6.72
N THR A 54 21.48 -3.95 -7.08
CA THR A 54 20.52 -2.86 -7.30
C THR A 54 19.94 -2.87 -8.72
N VAL A 55 20.33 -3.84 -9.55
CA VAL A 55 19.90 -3.97 -10.95
C VAL A 55 18.67 -4.87 -11.04
N ALA A 56 17.65 -4.41 -11.75
CA ALA A 56 16.42 -5.16 -11.94
C ALA A 56 16.63 -6.40 -12.82
N LYS A 57 16.00 -7.51 -12.45
CA LYS A 57 16.06 -8.78 -13.18
C LYS A 57 15.16 -8.74 -14.42
N ARG A 58 15.68 -9.09 -15.59
CA ARG A 58 14.85 -9.37 -16.78
C ARG A 58 14.35 -10.82 -16.78
N TYR A 59 13.15 -11.04 -17.32
CA TYR A 59 12.49 -12.35 -17.36
C TYR A 59 12.49 -12.94 -18.78
N GLY A 60 13.14 -14.09 -18.96
CA GLY A 60 13.21 -14.78 -20.24
C GLY A 60 13.75 -13.93 -21.40
N LYS A 61 13.38 -14.29 -22.64
CA LYS A 61 13.79 -13.56 -23.85
C LYS A 61 12.86 -12.41 -24.23
N TRP A 62 11.65 -12.40 -23.67
CA TRP A 62 10.57 -11.51 -24.09
C TRP A 62 9.72 -10.99 -22.92
N GLY A 63 10.21 -11.07 -21.68
CA GLY A 63 9.54 -10.55 -20.48
C GLY A 63 8.84 -11.60 -19.62
N PHE A 64 8.85 -12.87 -20.02
CA PHE A 64 8.19 -13.98 -19.30
C PHE A 64 9.12 -15.17 -19.08
N ASP A 65 9.06 -15.77 -17.88
CA ASP A 65 9.83 -16.95 -17.52
C ASP A 65 9.16 -18.25 -17.99
N THR A 66 9.40 -18.61 -19.25
CA THR A 66 8.90 -19.88 -19.83
C THR A 66 9.44 -21.13 -19.15
N THR A 67 10.56 -21.03 -18.43
CA THR A 67 11.14 -22.16 -17.65
C THR A 67 10.45 -22.34 -16.30
N GLY A 68 9.76 -21.30 -15.82
CA GLY A 68 8.94 -21.30 -14.62
C GLY A 68 7.57 -21.97 -14.75
N MET A 69 7.13 -22.27 -15.98
CA MET A 69 5.84 -22.90 -16.25
C MET A 69 5.78 -24.37 -15.81
N ASP A 70 4.58 -24.87 -15.49
CA ASP A 70 4.28 -26.30 -15.41
C ASP A 70 3.28 -26.70 -16.51
N LYS A 71 3.81 -27.12 -17.66
CA LYS A 71 3.00 -27.51 -18.82
C LYS A 71 2.31 -28.88 -18.67
N THR A 72 2.51 -29.59 -17.56
CA THR A 72 1.77 -30.83 -17.26
C THR A 72 0.36 -30.53 -16.73
N VAL A 73 0.16 -29.33 -16.19
CA VAL A 73 -1.14 -28.82 -15.76
C VAL A 73 -1.88 -28.22 -16.94
N LYS A 74 -3.16 -28.58 -17.11
CA LYS A 74 -4.00 -27.93 -18.12
C LYS A 74 -4.36 -26.51 -17.66
N PRO A 75 -4.28 -25.48 -18.55
CA PRO A 75 -4.71 -24.13 -18.23
C PRO A 75 -6.10 -24.05 -17.59
N GLY A 76 -7.06 -24.82 -18.09
CA GLY A 76 -8.43 -24.90 -17.56
C GLY A 76 -8.56 -25.46 -16.14
N ASN A 77 -7.58 -26.26 -15.70
CA ASN A 77 -7.59 -26.90 -14.39
C ASN A 77 -6.95 -26.05 -13.30
N ASP A 78 -5.88 -25.33 -13.63
CA ASP A 78 -5.22 -24.38 -12.73
C ASP A 78 -4.29 -23.49 -13.56
N PHE A 79 -4.78 -22.32 -13.99
CA PHE A 79 -4.01 -21.40 -14.84
C PHE A 79 -2.77 -20.84 -14.13
N PHE A 80 -2.89 -20.63 -12.82
CA PHE A 80 -1.79 -20.17 -11.98
C PHE A 80 -0.66 -21.18 -11.96
N GLN A 81 -0.96 -22.46 -11.73
CA GLN A 81 0.05 -23.53 -11.79
C GLN A 81 0.59 -23.75 -13.20
N TYR A 82 -0.25 -23.66 -14.24
CA TYR A 82 0.24 -23.76 -15.62
C TYR A 82 1.30 -22.70 -15.93
N ALA A 83 1.04 -21.44 -15.57
CA ALA A 83 1.95 -20.33 -15.84
C ALA A 83 3.19 -20.33 -14.93
N ASN A 84 3.04 -20.71 -13.66
CA ASN A 84 4.05 -20.44 -12.62
C ASN A 84 4.55 -21.69 -11.87
N GLY A 85 4.04 -22.90 -12.16
CA GLY A 85 4.15 -24.05 -11.25
C GLY A 85 5.59 -24.49 -10.94
N THR A 86 6.48 -24.50 -11.94
CA THR A 86 7.90 -24.81 -11.71
C THR A 86 8.59 -23.70 -10.90
N ALA A 87 8.29 -22.44 -11.18
CA ALA A 87 8.83 -21.31 -10.41
C ALA A 87 8.36 -21.36 -8.95
N LEU A 88 7.08 -21.64 -8.69
CA LEU A 88 6.52 -21.77 -7.34
C LEU A 88 7.12 -22.95 -6.57
N LYS A 89 7.38 -24.08 -7.26
CA LYS A 89 8.06 -25.23 -6.67
C LYS A 89 9.48 -24.88 -6.22
N ASN A 90 10.19 -24.08 -7.01
CA ASN A 90 11.55 -23.66 -6.74
C ASN A 90 11.64 -22.42 -5.83
N MET A 91 10.51 -21.77 -5.57
CA MET A 91 10.45 -20.56 -4.74
C MET A 91 10.64 -20.88 -3.25
N VAL A 92 11.65 -20.23 -2.69
CA VAL A 92 11.93 -20.20 -1.25
C VAL A 92 11.41 -18.89 -0.69
N ILE A 93 10.57 -18.96 0.33
CA ILE A 93 10.17 -17.77 1.10
C ILE A 93 11.37 -17.38 1.97
N PRO A 94 11.93 -16.17 1.85
CA PRO A 94 12.99 -15.69 2.75
C PRO A 94 12.54 -15.79 4.21
N GLY A 95 13.48 -16.14 5.10
CA GLY A 95 13.16 -16.35 6.53
C GLY A 95 12.52 -15.13 7.19
N ASP A 96 12.83 -13.93 6.71
CA ASP A 96 12.35 -12.64 7.22
C ASP A 96 11.01 -12.17 6.64
N GLN A 97 10.32 -13.01 5.85
CA GLN A 97 9.06 -12.66 5.19
C GLN A 97 7.96 -13.73 5.40
N PRO A 98 6.68 -13.31 5.48
CA PRO A 98 5.55 -14.23 5.62
C PRO A 98 5.07 -14.80 4.28
N GLY A 99 5.62 -14.31 3.16
CA GLY A 99 5.36 -14.76 1.81
C GLY A 99 6.37 -14.16 0.86
N TYR A 100 6.45 -14.70 -0.35
CA TYR A 100 7.36 -14.21 -1.37
C TYR A 100 6.76 -14.37 -2.76
N GLY A 101 7.07 -13.44 -3.65
CA GLY A 101 6.55 -13.40 -5.00
C GLY A 101 7.02 -12.18 -5.78
N SER A 102 6.34 -11.87 -6.87
CA SER A 102 6.69 -10.77 -7.77
C SER A 102 6.72 -9.41 -7.07
N PHE A 103 5.73 -9.09 -6.23
CA PHE A 103 5.73 -7.84 -5.43
C PHE A 103 6.89 -7.80 -4.43
N ASN A 104 7.12 -8.88 -3.68
CA ASN A 104 8.22 -8.96 -2.71
C ASN A 104 9.59 -8.80 -3.37
N ALA A 105 9.79 -9.36 -4.57
CA ALA A 105 11.03 -9.23 -5.31
C ALA A 105 11.32 -7.77 -5.70
N LEU A 106 10.30 -7.00 -6.09
CA LEU A 106 10.44 -5.55 -6.31
C LEU A 106 10.71 -4.82 -5.00
N TYR A 107 10.03 -5.20 -3.91
CA TYR A 107 10.22 -4.58 -2.61
C TYR A 107 11.67 -4.76 -2.12
N ASP A 108 12.21 -5.98 -2.20
CA ASP A 108 13.63 -6.25 -1.87
C ASP A 108 14.58 -5.45 -2.75
N LEU A 109 14.29 -5.32 -4.06
CA LEU A 109 15.11 -4.52 -4.97
C LEU A 109 15.08 -3.02 -4.61
N SER A 110 13.90 -2.47 -4.35
CA SER A 110 13.74 -1.09 -3.90
C SER A 110 14.45 -0.85 -2.57
N GLU A 111 14.35 -1.79 -1.64
CA GLU A 111 15.04 -1.72 -0.35
C GLU A 111 16.57 -1.74 -0.50
N LEU A 112 17.11 -2.55 -1.41
CA LEU A 112 18.55 -2.56 -1.73
C LEU A 112 19.02 -1.24 -2.35
N ARG A 113 18.20 -0.62 -3.20
CA ARG A 113 18.47 0.70 -3.78
C ARG A 113 18.46 1.80 -2.72
N LEU A 114 17.46 1.80 -1.83
CA LEU A 114 17.41 2.69 -0.68
C LEU A 114 18.62 2.47 0.25
N LYS A 115 19.02 1.21 0.49
CA LYS A 115 20.24 0.89 1.23
C LYS A 115 21.46 1.54 0.59
N ALA A 116 21.64 1.43 -0.72
CA ALA A 116 22.77 2.05 -1.42
C ALA A 116 22.78 3.58 -1.25
N LEU A 117 21.63 4.25 -1.43
CA LEU A 117 21.48 5.70 -1.24
C LEU A 117 21.82 6.12 0.19
N VAL A 118 21.14 5.52 1.16
CA VAL A 118 21.22 5.91 2.58
C VAL A 118 22.60 5.60 3.16
N THR A 119 23.20 4.46 2.82
CA THR A 119 24.57 4.14 3.30
C THR A 119 25.62 5.06 2.68
N GLY A 120 25.45 5.48 1.43
CA GLY A 120 26.29 6.49 0.79
C GLY A 120 26.25 7.84 1.52
N LEU A 121 25.07 8.27 1.95
CA LEU A 121 24.90 9.46 2.79
C LEU A 121 25.50 9.23 4.20
N ALA A 122 25.17 8.12 4.85
CA ALA A 122 25.61 7.83 6.21
C ALA A 122 27.14 7.73 6.35
N ALA A 123 27.88 7.47 5.28
CA ALA A 123 29.34 7.47 5.25
C ALA A 123 29.98 8.88 5.21
N ARG A 124 29.21 9.94 4.95
CA ARG A 124 29.71 11.31 4.78
C ARG A 124 29.59 12.15 6.06
N THR A 125 30.59 13.00 6.30
CA THR A 125 30.65 13.91 7.47
C THR A 125 30.39 15.37 7.13
N ASP A 126 30.26 15.70 5.84
CA ASP A 126 30.08 17.05 5.31
C ASP A 126 28.61 17.38 4.98
N LEU A 127 27.68 16.51 5.39
CA LEU A 127 26.26 16.64 5.09
C LEU A 127 25.60 17.78 5.84
N THR A 128 24.60 18.39 5.21
CA THR A 128 23.71 19.40 5.80
C THR A 128 22.28 19.15 5.33
N GLY A 129 21.30 19.88 5.89
CA GLY A 129 19.91 19.82 5.41
C GLY A 129 19.27 18.43 5.52
N GLU A 130 18.46 18.06 4.52
CA GLU A 130 17.73 16.78 4.49
C GLU A 130 18.66 15.57 4.41
N ASP A 131 19.77 15.65 3.67
CA ASP A 131 20.74 14.56 3.57
C ASP A 131 21.33 14.19 4.94
N LEU A 132 21.64 15.20 5.77
CA LEU A 132 22.11 14.96 7.14
C LEU A 132 21.02 14.30 7.99
N LYS A 133 19.76 14.74 7.87
CA LYS A 133 18.63 14.15 8.61
C LYS A 133 18.41 12.68 8.23
N ILE A 134 18.46 12.35 6.93
CA ILE A 134 18.37 10.97 6.44
C ILE A 134 19.53 10.13 7.01
N ALA A 135 20.76 10.64 6.91
CA ALA A 135 21.95 9.96 7.42
C ALA A 135 21.87 9.73 8.94
N ASP A 136 21.45 10.73 9.71
CA ASP A 136 21.38 10.66 11.18
C ASP A 136 20.24 9.75 11.65
N LEU A 137 19.11 9.73 10.95
CA LEU A 137 18.03 8.79 11.24
C LEU A 137 18.52 7.35 11.05
N TYR A 138 19.19 7.06 9.93
CA TYR A 138 19.79 5.76 9.68
C TYR A 138 20.87 5.38 10.70
N ARG A 139 21.78 6.32 11.03
CA ARG A 139 22.82 6.10 12.07
C ARG A 139 22.21 5.77 13.42
N SER A 140 21.17 6.51 13.83
CA SER A 140 20.46 6.25 15.09
C SER A 140 19.79 4.87 15.10
N ALA A 141 19.20 4.46 13.97
CA ALA A 141 18.55 3.17 13.83
C ALA A 141 19.54 1.98 13.86
N MET A 142 20.72 2.18 13.26
CA MET A 142 21.81 1.20 13.19
C MET A 142 22.59 1.05 14.50
N ASN A 143 22.47 1.99 15.44
CA ASN A 143 23.22 1.96 16.70
C ASN A 143 22.62 0.97 17.73
N ALA A 144 22.85 -0.32 17.50
CA ALA A 144 22.37 -1.41 18.36
C ALA A 144 22.93 -1.32 19.79
N ASP A 145 24.19 -0.93 19.95
CA ASP A 145 24.84 -0.81 21.27
C ASP A 145 24.14 0.23 22.14
N LEU A 146 23.85 1.40 21.59
CA LEU A 146 23.13 2.45 22.33
C LEU A 146 21.71 2.01 22.68
N LYS A 147 20.99 1.36 21.75
CA LYS A 147 19.65 0.82 22.04
C LYS A 147 19.68 -0.20 23.16
N ASN A 148 20.65 -1.10 23.16
CA ASN A 148 20.80 -2.11 24.20
C ASN A 148 21.25 -1.51 25.55
N GLN A 149 22.07 -0.45 25.53
CA GLN A 149 22.45 0.28 26.74
C GLN A 149 21.29 1.08 27.36
N LEU A 150 20.47 1.72 26.51
CA LEU A 150 19.32 2.50 26.94
C LEU A 150 18.14 1.61 27.36
N ASP A 151 17.97 0.47 26.69
CA ASP A 151 16.92 -0.50 26.98
C ASP A 151 15.52 0.16 27.03
N VAL A 152 14.79 0.03 28.13
CA VAL A 152 13.45 0.62 28.30
C VAL A 152 13.48 2.11 28.66
N LYS A 153 14.65 2.68 29.02
CA LYS A 153 14.75 4.04 29.58
C LYS A 153 14.08 5.13 28.71
N PRO A 154 14.18 5.12 27.36
CA PRO A 154 13.54 6.13 26.53
C PRO A 154 12.01 6.16 26.67
N LEU A 155 11.37 5.01 26.95
CA LEU A 155 9.92 4.87 27.11
C LEU A 155 9.42 5.28 28.51
N GLN A 156 10.29 5.30 29.53
CA GLN A 156 9.90 5.56 30.92
C GLN A 156 9.13 6.86 31.16
N PRO A 157 9.47 8.00 30.51
CA PRO A 157 8.66 9.22 30.63
C PRO A 157 7.20 9.03 30.21
N GLU A 158 6.94 8.24 29.16
CA GLU A 158 5.58 7.97 28.68
C GLU A 158 4.82 7.06 29.66
N LEU A 159 5.49 6.02 30.17
CA LEU A 159 4.90 5.15 31.21
C LEU A 159 4.54 5.93 32.48
N ALA A 160 5.35 6.92 32.85
CA ALA A 160 5.06 7.80 33.98
C ALA A 160 3.82 8.67 33.74
N LYS A 161 3.61 9.18 32.50
CA LYS A 161 2.37 9.89 32.14
C LYS A 161 1.15 8.99 32.26
N ILE A 162 1.23 7.76 31.73
CA ILE A 162 0.13 6.78 31.81
C ILE A 162 -0.19 6.44 33.28
N ALA A 163 0.85 6.22 34.10
CA ALA A 163 0.67 5.93 35.52
C ALA A 163 0.02 7.08 36.30
N ALA A 164 0.23 8.34 35.88
CA ALA A 164 -0.33 9.53 36.51
C ALA A 164 -1.80 9.83 36.14
N ILE A 165 -2.35 9.14 35.13
CA ILE A 165 -3.76 9.26 34.75
C ILE A 165 -4.64 8.91 35.96
N SER A 166 -5.48 9.86 36.36
CA SER A 166 -6.22 9.80 37.63
C SER A 166 -7.71 9.52 37.44
N ASN A 167 -8.26 9.74 36.25
CA ASN A 167 -9.66 9.51 35.92
C ASN A 167 -9.85 9.19 34.43
N LYS A 168 -11.11 8.94 34.02
CA LYS A 168 -11.45 8.58 32.63
C LYS A 168 -11.39 9.76 31.66
N ASP A 169 -11.53 10.99 32.13
CA ASP A 169 -11.41 12.18 31.29
C ASP A 169 -9.94 12.43 30.92
N ASP A 170 -9.03 12.25 31.88
CA ASP A 170 -7.58 12.26 31.65
C ASP A 170 -7.17 11.15 30.67
N MET A 171 -7.77 9.96 30.79
CA MET A 171 -7.50 8.83 29.88
C MET A 171 -7.96 9.14 28.44
N ALA A 172 -9.15 9.71 28.27
CA ALA A 172 -9.63 10.12 26.95
C ALA A 172 -8.75 11.22 26.34
N ALA A 173 -8.29 12.18 27.14
CA ALA A 173 -7.32 13.18 26.68
C ALA A 173 -5.97 12.54 26.31
N PHE A 174 -5.48 11.57 27.09
CA PHE A 174 -4.26 10.83 26.75
C PHE A 174 -4.38 10.12 25.39
N MET A 175 -5.47 9.37 25.18
CA MET A 175 -5.78 8.73 23.89
C MET A 175 -5.81 9.73 22.72
N GLY A 176 -6.24 10.97 22.95
CA GLY A 176 -6.22 12.01 21.91
C GLY A 176 -4.80 12.41 21.50
N SER A 177 -3.86 12.40 22.45
CA SER A 177 -2.46 12.77 22.18
C SER A 177 -1.68 11.71 21.40
N THR A 178 -2.13 10.45 21.39
CA THR A 178 -1.40 9.32 20.78
C THR A 178 -1.34 9.37 19.26
N SER A 179 -2.00 10.32 18.60
CA SER A 179 -1.75 10.60 17.18
C SER A 179 -0.35 11.17 16.93
N ALA A 180 0.28 11.78 17.95
CA ALA A 180 1.60 12.41 17.86
C ALA A 180 2.69 11.72 18.70
N THR A 181 2.30 10.79 19.59
CA THR A 181 3.19 10.09 20.53
C THR A 181 2.83 8.61 20.62
N PHE A 182 3.63 7.81 21.33
CA PHE A 182 3.31 6.41 21.58
C PHE A 182 2.10 6.24 22.50
N GLY A 183 1.27 5.24 22.21
CA GLY A 183 0.05 4.93 22.98
C GLY A 183 -1.10 4.49 22.07
N GLY A 184 -2.21 4.09 22.66
CA GLY A 184 -3.39 3.64 21.93
C GLY A 184 -4.54 4.65 21.96
N ALA A 185 -5.47 4.48 21.01
CA ALA A 185 -6.80 5.06 21.12
C ALA A 185 -7.85 4.06 20.68
N ILE A 186 -8.97 3.99 21.40
CA ILE A 186 -10.12 3.14 21.06
C ILE A 186 -10.95 3.69 19.89
N PHE A 187 -10.67 4.94 19.50
CA PHE A 187 -11.13 5.57 18.27
C PHE A 187 -9.91 6.09 17.50
N ASN A 188 -9.79 5.72 16.24
CA ASN A 188 -8.76 6.30 15.37
C ASN A 188 -9.30 7.61 14.82
N VAL A 189 -8.52 8.69 14.92
CA VAL A 189 -8.76 9.95 14.21
C VAL A 189 -7.67 10.21 13.18
N PHE A 190 -8.09 10.62 12.00
CA PHE A 190 -7.19 10.89 10.88
C PHE A 190 -7.77 11.99 9.99
N VAL A 191 -6.93 12.57 9.14
CA VAL A 191 -7.31 13.62 8.20
C VAL A 191 -7.27 13.03 6.80
N TYR A 192 -8.39 13.09 6.09
CA TYR A 192 -8.50 12.54 4.74
C TYR A 192 -9.54 13.32 3.94
N ASP A 193 -9.64 13.02 2.66
CA ASP A 193 -10.51 13.73 1.73
C ASP A 193 -11.99 13.60 2.13
N ASP A 194 -12.75 14.67 1.91
CA ASP A 194 -14.19 14.71 2.16
C ASP A 194 -14.96 14.15 0.95
N ALA A 195 -15.47 12.94 1.10
CA ALA A 195 -16.16 12.23 0.02
C ALA A 195 -17.36 12.99 -0.57
N LYS A 196 -18.04 13.90 0.16
CA LYS A 196 -19.13 14.73 -0.40
C LYS A 196 -18.75 16.17 -0.65
N LYS A 197 -17.49 16.54 -0.43
CA LYS A 197 -16.93 17.84 -0.78
C LYS A 197 -15.52 17.66 -1.36
N PRO A 198 -15.41 17.09 -2.58
CA PRO A 198 -14.12 16.85 -3.22
C PRO A 198 -13.26 18.11 -3.29
N GLY A 199 -11.95 17.94 -3.20
CA GLY A 199 -10.99 19.04 -3.14
C GLY A 199 -10.78 19.64 -1.75
N TYR A 200 -11.44 19.12 -0.70
CA TYR A 200 -11.18 19.50 0.69
C TYR A 200 -10.91 18.27 1.57
N ARG A 201 -10.11 18.44 2.62
CA ARG A 201 -9.95 17.43 3.67
C ARG A 201 -10.89 17.68 4.84
N ALA A 202 -11.29 16.61 5.51
CA ALA A 202 -12.08 16.63 6.73
C ALA A 202 -11.43 15.74 7.81
N LEU A 203 -11.79 16.01 9.06
CA LEU A 203 -11.49 15.07 10.15
C LEU A 203 -12.36 13.82 9.98
N GLN A 204 -11.74 12.66 10.05
CA GLN A 204 -12.40 11.36 10.04
C GLN A 204 -12.17 10.63 11.36
N MET A 205 -13.12 9.78 11.74
CA MET A 205 -13.04 8.96 12.95
C MET A 205 -13.67 7.58 12.72
N GLY A 206 -13.03 6.54 13.24
CA GLY A 206 -13.52 5.16 13.12
C GLY A 206 -13.26 4.31 14.36
N GLN A 207 -13.84 3.10 14.35
CA GLN A 207 -13.60 2.10 15.39
C GLN A 207 -12.11 1.71 15.46
N SER A 208 -11.59 1.50 16.66
CA SER A 208 -10.21 1.06 16.92
C SER A 208 -10.19 0.25 18.21
N GLY A 209 -9.01 0.07 18.82
CA GLY A 209 -8.86 -0.50 20.16
C GLY A 209 -8.59 -2.00 20.21
N LEU A 210 -8.32 -2.64 19.07
CA LEU A 210 -7.96 -4.06 18.99
C LEU A 210 -6.47 -4.23 18.76
N GLY A 211 -5.84 -5.16 19.49
CA GLY A 211 -4.46 -5.56 19.27
C GLY A 211 -4.25 -6.71 18.29
N LEU A 212 -5.28 -7.46 17.90
CA LEU A 212 -5.21 -8.49 16.85
C LEU A 212 -5.70 -7.94 15.50
N PRO A 213 -5.35 -8.59 14.36
CA PRO A 213 -5.53 -8.00 13.03
C PRO A 213 -6.98 -7.73 12.61
N ASP A 214 -7.94 -8.49 13.15
CA ASP A 214 -9.36 -8.34 12.89
C ASP A 214 -10.21 -8.75 14.11
N ARG A 215 -11.46 -8.28 14.17
CA ARG A 215 -12.41 -8.67 15.22
C ARG A 215 -12.59 -10.19 15.31
N ASP A 216 -12.52 -10.89 14.19
CA ASP A 216 -12.75 -12.35 14.16
C ASP A 216 -11.61 -13.13 14.83
N TYR A 217 -10.43 -12.53 15.03
CA TYR A 217 -9.38 -13.13 15.87
C TYR A 217 -9.79 -13.23 17.35
N TYR A 218 -10.78 -12.45 17.79
CA TYR A 218 -11.32 -12.53 19.15
C TYR A 218 -12.54 -13.45 19.26
N LEU A 219 -13.26 -13.64 18.17
CA LEU A 219 -14.62 -14.20 18.15
C LEU A 219 -14.72 -15.59 17.51
N SER A 220 -13.84 -15.88 16.55
CA SER A 220 -13.85 -17.15 15.82
C SER A 220 -12.97 -18.21 16.49
N ALA A 221 -13.44 -19.44 16.51
CA ALA A 221 -12.67 -20.59 16.97
C ALA A 221 -11.42 -20.85 16.10
N THR A 222 -11.43 -20.41 14.83
CA THR A 222 -10.31 -20.55 13.88
C THR A 222 -9.02 -19.93 14.39
N TYR A 223 -9.11 -18.86 15.20
CA TYR A 223 -7.97 -18.06 15.65
C TYR A 223 -7.78 -18.11 17.18
N ALA A 224 -8.38 -19.10 17.86
CA ALA A 224 -8.30 -19.23 19.31
C ALA A 224 -6.85 -19.39 19.81
N ASP A 225 -6.00 -20.07 19.05
CA ASP A 225 -4.56 -20.19 19.34
C ASP A 225 -3.86 -18.82 19.28
N LYS A 226 -4.21 -17.98 18.30
CA LYS A 226 -3.65 -16.63 18.15
C LYS A 226 -4.09 -15.71 19.29
N LYS A 227 -5.36 -15.78 19.70
CA LYS A 227 -5.87 -15.04 20.86
C LYS A 227 -5.15 -15.45 22.15
N ALA A 228 -4.93 -16.74 22.37
CA ALA A 228 -4.20 -17.23 23.53
C ALA A 228 -2.72 -16.79 23.51
N ALA A 229 -2.05 -16.86 22.35
CA ALA A 229 -0.69 -16.37 22.19
C ALA A 229 -0.57 -14.84 22.43
N TYR A 230 -1.62 -14.10 22.10
CA TYR A 230 -1.70 -12.66 22.33
C TYR A 230 -1.81 -12.30 23.81
N GLU A 231 -2.61 -13.03 24.59
CA GLU A 231 -2.66 -12.86 26.06
C GLU A 231 -1.28 -13.05 26.69
N VAL A 232 -0.55 -14.08 26.26
CA VAL A 232 0.83 -14.33 26.71
C VAL A 232 1.75 -13.18 26.30
N TYR A 233 1.61 -12.66 25.08
CA TYR A 233 2.38 -11.51 24.63
C TYR A 233 2.13 -10.26 25.46
N ILE A 234 0.86 -9.92 25.74
CA ILE A 234 0.52 -8.78 26.60
C ILE A 234 1.16 -8.93 27.97
N LYS A 235 1.03 -10.10 28.60
CA LYS A 235 1.65 -10.39 29.89
C LYS A 235 3.17 -10.16 29.85
N ASP A 236 3.85 -10.68 28.84
CA ASP A 236 5.30 -10.57 28.73
C ASP A 236 5.74 -9.11 28.59
N MET A 237 5.05 -8.33 27.75
CA MET A 237 5.34 -6.92 27.54
C MET A 237 5.13 -6.10 28.83
N LEU A 238 4.02 -6.33 29.54
CA LEU A 238 3.75 -5.71 30.84
C LEU A 238 4.80 -6.10 31.88
N THR A 239 5.25 -7.36 31.89
CA THR A 239 6.32 -7.84 32.78
C THR A 239 7.64 -7.14 32.47
N MET A 240 7.97 -6.97 31.19
CA MET A 240 9.24 -6.36 30.74
C MET A 240 9.40 -4.89 31.12
N VAL A 241 8.29 -4.19 31.41
CA VAL A 241 8.27 -2.80 31.87
C VAL A 241 7.93 -2.66 33.37
N GLY A 242 7.80 -3.78 34.09
CA GLY A 242 7.58 -3.79 35.54
C GLY A 242 6.17 -3.43 35.97
N TYR A 243 5.16 -3.66 35.12
CA TYR A 243 3.75 -3.43 35.49
C TYR A 243 3.29 -4.45 36.56
N ALA A 244 2.53 -4.00 37.54
CA ALA A 244 2.06 -4.86 38.63
C ALA A 244 0.97 -5.85 38.16
N ASN A 245 1.02 -7.08 38.67
CA ASN A 245 0.06 -8.15 38.35
C ASN A 245 -0.18 -8.37 36.83
N PRO A 246 0.88 -8.57 36.02
CA PRO A 246 0.78 -8.61 34.56
C PRO A 246 -0.12 -9.73 34.04
N ASP A 247 -0.20 -10.87 34.74
CA ASP A 247 -1.11 -11.98 34.39
C ASP A 247 -2.59 -11.58 34.42
N GLN A 248 -3.03 -10.85 35.45
CA GLN A 248 -4.42 -10.42 35.57
C GLN A 248 -4.70 -9.26 34.61
N ALA A 249 -3.74 -8.34 34.46
CA ALA A 249 -3.84 -7.23 33.52
C ALA A 249 -4.01 -7.72 32.08
N ALA A 250 -3.24 -8.73 31.65
CA ALA A 250 -3.35 -9.31 30.31
C ALA A 250 -4.74 -9.90 30.05
N LYS A 251 -5.29 -10.66 31.00
CA LYS A 251 -6.66 -11.21 30.90
C LYS A 251 -7.71 -10.10 30.79
N ASN A 252 -7.58 -9.06 31.59
CA ASN A 252 -8.50 -7.93 31.58
C ASN A 252 -8.43 -7.16 30.25
N ILE A 253 -7.23 -6.98 29.69
CA ILE A 253 -7.03 -6.37 28.37
C ILE A 253 -7.70 -7.20 27.29
N VAL A 254 -7.44 -8.52 27.22
CA VAL A 254 -8.07 -9.39 26.22
C VAL A 254 -9.60 -9.39 26.36
N ALA A 255 -10.12 -9.36 27.58
CA ALA A 255 -11.57 -9.26 27.82
C ALA A 255 -12.16 -7.91 27.38
N PHE A 256 -11.44 -6.81 27.62
CA PHE A 256 -11.80 -5.47 27.15
C PHE A 256 -11.83 -5.40 25.62
N GLU A 257 -10.76 -5.82 24.96
CA GLU A 257 -10.69 -5.82 23.49
C GLU A 257 -11.71 -6.79 22.87
N THR A 258 -12.02 -7.91 23.53
CA THR A 258 -13.09 -8.82 23.07
C THR A 258 -14.46 -8.13 23.08
N GLN A 259 -14.76 -7.31 24.08
CA GLN A 259 -16.02 -6.54 24.11
C GLN A 259 -16.08 -5.52 22.96
N ILE A 260 -14.96 -4.86 22.65
CA ILE A 260 -14.87 -3.96 21.49
C ILE A 260 -15.12 -4.77 20.20
N ALA A 261 -14.42 -5.89 20.02
CA ALA A 261 -14.56 -6.74 18.84
C ALA A 261 -16.02 -7.20 18.61
N GLN A 262 -16.76 -7.50 19.68
CA GLN A 262 -18.17 -7.90 19.59
C GLN A 262 -19.06 -6.82 18.97
N VAL A 263 -18.79 -5.55 19.23
CA VAL A 263 -19.61 -4.42 18.75
C VAL A 263 -19.05 -3.73 17.50
N SER A 264 -17.80 -4.01 17.14
CA SER A 264 -17.16 -3.58 15.90
C SER A 264 -17.88 -4.12 14.67
N TRP A 265 -17.97 -3.28 13.63
CA TRP A 265 -18.37 -3.71 12.29
C TRP A 265 -17.35 -4.67 11.71
N THR A 266 -17.82 -5.56 10.85
CA THR A 266 -16.98 -6.42 10.01
C THR A 266 -16.22 -5.59 8.96
N LYS A 267 -15.19 -6.18 8.35
CA LYS A 267 -14.48 -5.57 7.22
C LYS A 267 -15.39 -5.37 6.00
N ILE A 268 -16.33 -6.28 5.77
CA ILE A 268 -17.33 -6.18 4.70
C ILE A 268 -18.22 -4.94 4.89
N GLU A 269 -18.71 -4.70 6.11
CA GLU A 269 -19.51 -3.50 6.40
C GLU A 269 -18.66 -2.21 6.33
N SER A 270 -17.39 -2.29 6.73
CA SER A 270 -16.50 -1.13 6.84
C SER A 270 -15.96 -0.61 5.51
N ARG A 271 -16.09 -1.37 4.42
CA ARG A 271 -15.68 -0.94 3.06
C ARG A 271 -16.80 -0.30 2.23
N ASP A 272 -18.00 -0.16 2.79
CA ASP A 272 -19.14 0.49 2.13
C ASP A 272 -19.06 2.01 2.35
N ASP A 273 -18.62 2.74 1.34
CA ASP A 273 -18.36 4.18 1.41
C ASP A 273 -19.62 4.99 1.71
N THR A 274 -20.78 4.48 1.31
CA THR A 274 -22.06 5.13 1.60
C THR A 274 -22.44 5.00 3.08
N LYS A 275 -22.10 3.87 3.71
CA LYS A 275 -22.39 3.61 5.13
C LYS A 275 -21.38 4.27 6.06
N THR A 276 -20.12 4.42 5.65
CA THR A 276 -19.07 5.04 6.47
C THR A 276 -19.11 6.58 6.43
N TYR A 277 -19.84 7.18 5.49
CA TYR A 277 -19.98 8.63 5.44
C TYR A 277 -21.09 9.17 6.38
N ASN A 278 -20.75 9.41 7.66
CA ASN A 278 -21.67 9.99 8.66
C ASN A 278 -21.11 11.29 9.27
N PRO A 279 -21.25 12.45 8.60
CA PRO A 279 -20.75 13.72 9.12
C PRO A 279 -21.57 14.23 10.30
N MET A 280 -20.90 14.75 11.33
CA MET A 280 -21.53 15.43 12.47
C MET A 280 -20.63 16.56 13.00
N ALA A 281 -21.20 17.49 13.75
CA ALA A 281 -20.40 18.48 14.47
C ALA A 281 -19.70 17.81 15.67
N LEU A 282 -18.45 18.18 15.97
CA LEU A 282 -17.67 17.58 17.04
C LEU A 282 -18.41 17.61 18.39
N LYS A 283 -19.05 18.75 18.70
CA LYS A 283 -19.82 18.96 19.94
C LYS A 283 -21.00 17.97 20.12
N ASP A 284 -21.53 17.42 19.03
CA ASP A 284 -22.69 16.54 19.06
C ASP A 284 -22.31 15.12 19.51
N LEU A 285 -21.02 14.76 19.47
CA LEU A 285 -20.52 13.44 19.89
C LEU A 285 -20.78 13.14 21.38
N ASN A 286 -20.73 14.15 22.24
CA ASN A 286 -21.05 14.00 23.66
C ASN A 286 -22.47 13.46 23.88
N ALA A 287 -23.43 13.86 23.03
CA ALA A 287 -24.80 13.36 23.08
C ALA A 287 -24.96 12.05 22.30
N TYR A 288 -24.27 11.89 21.16
CA TYR A 288 -24.37 10.71 20.31
C TYR A 288 -23.76 9.46 20.94
N ALA A 289 -22.61 9.59 21.59
CA ALA A 289 -21.81 8.52 22.16
C ALA A 289 -21.34 8.88 23.58
N PRO A 290 -22.25 8.94 24.57
CA PRO A 290 -21.91 9.36 25.93
C PRO A 290 -20.97 8.35 26.62
N GLY A 291 -20.24 8.81 27.63
CA GLY A 291 -19.35 7.98 28.43
C GLY A 291 -17.85 8.08 28.07
N PHE A 292 -17.52 8.90 27.07
CA PHE A 292 -16.16 9.24 26.68
C PHE A 292 -16.04 10.77 26.59
N ASN A 293 -14.92 11.34 27.07
CA ASN A 293 -14.70 12.79 27.02
C ASN A 293 -14.18 13.22 25.64
N TRP A 294 -15.12 13.42 24.70
CA TRP A 294 -14.81 13.79 23.32
C TRP A 294 -14.11 15.14 23.20
N ASP A 295 -14.53 16.13 24.00
CA ASP A 295 -13.92 17.47 23.97
C ASP A 295 -12.45 17.42 24.39
N GLY A 296 -12.13 16.69 25.47
CA GLY A 296 -10.76 16.47 25.92
C GLY A 296 -9.92 15.68 24.91
N PHE A 297 -10.50 14.64 24.31
CA PHE A 297 -9.86 13.84 23.26
C PHE A 297 -9.51 14.69 22.03
N PHE A 298 -10.44 15.45 21.47
CA PHE A 298 -10.17 16.30 20.31
C PHE A 298 -9.24 17.46 20.63
N ALA A 299 -9.29 18.01 21.84
CA ALA A 299 -8.36 19.04 22.29
C ALA A 299 -6.92 18.50 22.36
N ALA A 300 -6.73 17.32 22.95
CA ALA A 300 -5.42 16.69 23.03
C ALA A 300 -4.90 16.22 21.67
N ALA A 301 -5.79 15.82 20.75
CA ALA A 301 -5.45 15.54 19.36
C ALA A 301 -5.16 16.81 18.54
N GLY A 302 -5.45 18.01 19.06
CA GLY A 302 -5.22 19.27 18.35
C GLY A 302 -6.23 19.56 17.23
N VAL A 303 -7.39 18.91 17.23
CA VAL A 303 -8.38 18.97 16.15
C VAL A 303 -9.71 19.63 16.54
N SER A 304 -9.79 20.27 17.72
CA SER A 304 -11.02 20.94 18.19
C SER A 304 -11.54 22.05 17.27
N GLN A 305 -10.72 22.53 16.33
CA GLN A 305 -11.12 23.56 15.35
C GLN A 305 -11.72 22.97 14.07
N ALA A 306 -11.75 21.65 13.91
CA ALA A 306 -12.37 21.01 12.75
C ALA A 306 -13.86 21.38 12.68
N GLN A 307 -14.34 21.71 11.48
CA GLN A 307 -15.74 22.09 11.27
C GLN A 307 -16.70 20.92 11.52
N LYS A 308 -16.26 19.70 11.21
CA LYS A 308 -17.01 18.46 11.35
C LYS A 308 -16.08 17.27 11.52
N VAL A 309 -16.65 16.16 11.95
CA VAL A 309 -16.02 14.84 11.91
C VAL A 309 -16.91 13.87 11.11
N ILE A 310 -16.31 13.10 10.21
CA ILE A 310 -16.97 12.01 9.49
C ILE A 310 -16.78 10.73 10.29
N VAL A 311 -17.85 10.15 10.80
CA VAL A 311 -17.81 8.97 11.67
C VAL A 311 -18.10 7.71 10.85
N ALA A 312 -17.11 6.85 10.66
CA ALA A 312 -17.22 5.65 9.83
C ALA A 312 -18.22 4.62 10.38
N GLN A 313 -17.81 3.81 11.36
CA GLN A 313 -18.65 2.78 11.97
C GLN A 313 -19.58 3.39 13.03
N ASN A 314 -20.48 4.27 12.59
CA ASN A 314 -21.29 5.14 13.42
C ASN A 314 -22.06 4.40 14.54
N THR A 315 -22.62 3.22 14.28
CA THR A 315 -23.36 2.43 15.28
C THR A 315 -22.47 1.64 16.25
N ALA A 316 -21.19 1.44 15.92
CA ALA A 316 -20.21 0.84 16.83
C ALA A 316 -19.67 1.87 17.83
N VAL A 317 -19.44 3.11 17.38
CA VAL A 317 -18.89 4.20 18.20
C VAL A 317 -19.58 4.40 19.56
N PRO A 318 -20.91 4.55 19.67
CA PRO A 318 -21.58 4.73 20.96
C PRO A 318 -21.47 3.48 21.85
N LYS A 319 -21.39 2.28 21.27
CA LYS A 319 -21.21 1.04 22.02
C LYS A 319 -19.79 0.93 22.59
N ILE A 320 -18.78 1.31 21.80
CA ILE A 320 -17.38 1.35 22.23
C ILE A 320 -17.19 2.42 23.33
N ALA A 321 -17.80 3.60 23.19
CA ALA A 321 -17.76 4.64 24.22
C ALA A 321 -18.37 4.16 25.54
N LYS A 322 -19.47 3.40 25.48
CA LYS A 322 -20.04 2.74 26.65
C LYS A 322 -19.09 1.70 27.26
N ILE A 323 -18.44 0.87 26.44
CA ILE A 323 -17.47 -0.12 26.94
C ILE A 323 -16.33 0.57 27.68
N PHE A 324 -15.80 1.67 27.15
CA PHE A 324 -14.82 2.50 27.86
C PHE A 324 -15.36 3.03 29.19
N ALA A 325 -16.58 3.56 29.18
CA ALA A 325 -17.25 4.09 30.37
C ALA A 325 -17.47 3.03 31.45
N ASP A 326 -17.68 1.76 31.08
CA ASP A 326 -17.90 0.66 32.01
C ASP A 326 -16.57 -0.01 32.45
N THR A 327 -15.49 0.16 31.69
CA THR A 327 -14.19 -0.47 31.96
C THR A 327 -13.49 0.18 33.16
N PRO A 328 -12.90 -0.59 34.11
CA PRO A 328 -12.13 -0.03 35.21
C PRO A 328 -10.91 0.77 34.72
N LEU A 329 -10.62 1.92 35.33
CA LEU A 329 -9.50 2.78 34.94
C LEU A 329 -8.16 2.02 34.92
N GLU A 330 -7.92 1.14 35.89
CA GLU A 330 -6.70 0.34 35.93
C GLU A 330 -6.55 -0.61 34.73
N THR A 331 -7.66 -1.12 34.17
CA THR A 331 -7.60 -1.91 32.94
C THR A 331 -7.23 -1.03 31.73
N LEU A 332 -7.74 0.20 31.67
CA LEU A 332 -7.37 1.16 30.63
C LEU A 332 -5.90 1.58 30.75
N LYS A 333 -5.38 1.79 31.97
CA LYS A 333 -3.96 2.09 32.20
C LYS A 333 -3.05 0.93 31.83
N ALA A 334 -3.46 -0.31 32.13
CA ALA A 334 -2.75 -1.50 31.68
C ALA A 334 -2.74 -1.60 30.15
N TRP A 335 -3.89 -1.34 29.51
CA TRP A 335 -4.03 -1.33 28.06
C TRP A 335 -3.11 -0.30 27.42
N GLU A 336 -3.11 0.94 27.89
CA GLU A 336 -2.20 1.98 27.39
C GLU A 336 -0.73 1.64 27.61
N THR A 337 -0.39 1.09 28.79
CA THR A 337 0.97 0.63 29.08
C THR A 337 1.41 -0.41 28.06
N PHE A 338 0.55 -1.39 27.77
CA PHE A 338 0.80 -2.39 26.76
C PHE A 338 0.94 -1.78 25.36
N GLN A 339 0.02 -0.91 24.95
CA GLN A 339 0.01 -0.27 23.63
C GLN A 339 1.28 0.56 23.38
N ALA A 340 1.64 1.41 24.34
CA ALA A 340 2.87 2.22 24.26
C ALA A 340 4.11 1.31 24.19
N THR A 341 4.15 0.24 24.99
CA THR A 341 5.27 -0.72 24.98
C THR A 341 5.38 -1.48 23.66
N ASP A 342 4.27 -2.01 23.12
CA ASP A 342 4.23 -2.76 21.86
C ASP A 342 4.69 -1.90 20.67
N GLN A 343 4.25 -0.65 20.60
CA GLN A 343 4.65 0.29 19.55
C GLN A 343 6.13 0.69 19.67
N ALA A 344 6.56 1.06 20.87
CA ALA A 344 7.94 1.47 21.13
C ALA A 344 8.95 0.33 20.92
N SER A 345 8.54 -0.93 21.09
CA SER A 345 9.42 -2.10 21.06
C SER A 345 10.21 -2.27 19.75
N ALA A 346 9.75 -1.69 18.64
CA ALA A 346 10.51 -1.65 17.39
C ALA A 346 11.80 -0.82 17.48
N TYR A 347 11.89 0.09 18.47
CA TYR A 347 12.90 1.15 18.58
C TYR A 347 13.68 1.11 19.90
N LEU A 348 13.41 0.12 20.78
CA LEU A 348 14.13 -0.10 22.04
C LEU A 348 15.27 -1.14 21.86
N SER A 349 15.68 -1.80 22.94
CA SER A 349 16.69 -2.87 22.90
C SER A 349 16.21 -4.14 22.17
N ASP A 350 17.18 -5.00 21.83
CA ASP A 350 16.93 -6.22 21.07
C ASP A 350 16.00 -7.20 21.80
N ARG A 351 15.94 -7.18 23.14
CA ARG A 351 14.98 -8.03 23.89
C ARG A 351 13.52 -7.62 23.63
N PHE A 352 13.23 -6.32 23.51
CA PHE A 352 11.89 -5.82 23.17
C PHE A 352 11.55 -6.12 21.71
N TYR A 353 12.48 -5.82 20.80
CA TYR A 353 12.30 -6.12 19.38
C TYR A 353 12.04 -7.63 19.17
N SER A 354 12.81 -8.49 19.84
CA SER A 354 12.69 -9.94 19.72
C SER A 354 11.36 -10.46 20.24
N ARG A 355 10.93 -10.00 21.42
CA ARG A 355 9.64 -10.44 21.96
C ARG A 355 8.47 -9.99 21.08
N ARG A 356 8.55 -8.77 20.54
CA ARG A 356 7.60 -8.24 19.57
C ARG A 356 7.58 -9.11 18.31
N PHE A 357 8.73 -9.43 17.73
CA PHE A 357 8.85 -10.29 16.56
C PHE A 357 8.22 -11.67 16.79
N ASP A 358 8.52 -12.31 17.93
CA ASP A 358 8.04 -13.65 18.25
C ASP A 358 6.51 -13.75 18.21
N PHE A 359 5.80 -12.68 18.57
CA PHE A 359 4.35 -12.63 18.44
C PHE A 359 3.90 -12.03 17.10
N ARG A 360 4.25 -10.76 16.84
CA ARG A 360 3.73 -9.93 15.74
C ARG A 360 4.06 -10.47 14.35
N SER A 361 5.13 -11.24 14.21
CA SER A 361 5.58 -11.76 12.92
C SER A 361 5.57 -13.29 12.91
N LYS A 362 6.18 -13.92 13.92
CA LYS A 362 6.32 -15.37 13.96
C LYS A 362 5.01 -16.08 14.33
N ALA A 363 4.41 -15.78 15.48
CA ALA A 363 3.18 -16.45 15.90
C ALA A 363 1.95 -16.10 15.05
N LEU A 364 1.85 -14.84 14.58
CA LEU A 364 0.73 -14.40 13.75
C LEU A 364 0.84 -14.84 12.29
N TYR A 365 2.03 -14.76 11.69
CA TYR A 365 2.19 -14.88 10.23
C TYR A 365 3.19 -15.95 9.79
N GLY A 366 3.82 -16.67 10.72
CA GLY A 366 4.77 -17.74 10.39
C GLY A 366 6.12 -17.27 9.87
N VAL A 367 6.51 -16.02 10.13
CA VAL A 367 7.84 -15.50 9.77
C VAL A 367 8.92 -16.22 10.60
N ALA A 368 9.96 -16.73 9.96
CA ALA A 368 10.96 -17.58 10.61
C ALA A 368 12.08 -16.80 11.31
N GLU A 369 12.50 -15.67 10.72
CA GLU A 369 13.65 -14.88 11.13
C GLU A 369 13.31 -13.40 11.22
N GLN A 370 14.04 -12.67 12.06
CA GLN A 370 13.93 -11.22 12.11
C GLN A 370 14.53 -10.60 10.85
N ARG A 371 13.93 -9.50 10.38
CA ARG A 371 14.58 -8.67 9.36
C ARG A 371 15.95 -8.18 9.89
N PRO A 372 17.02 -8.29 9.09
CA PRO A 372 18.33 -7.75 9.45
C PRO A 372 18.25 -6.28 9.88
N LEU A 373 19.13 -5.87 10.79
CA LEU A 373 19.11 -4.50 11.35
C LEU A 373 19.11 -3.41 10.27
N TRP A 374 19.88 -3.59 9.20
CA TRP A 374 19.92 -2.61 8.11
C TRP A 374 18.58 -2.47 7.40
N LYS A 375 17.83 -3.56 7.18
CA LYS A 375 16.47 -3.52 6.60
C LYS A 375 15.53 -2.72 7.48
N ARG A 376 15.58 -2.98 8.80
CA ARG A 376 14.78 -2.26 9.81
C ARG A 376 15.12 -0.77 9.84
N ALA A 377 16.41 -0.43 9.73
CA ALA A 377 16.88 0.96 9.70
C ALA A 377 16.45 1.69 8.42
N ILE A 378 16.51 1.02 7.26
CA ILE A 378 15.98 1.57 6.00
C ILE A 378 14.47 1.78 6.08
N GLY A 379 13.71 0.79 6.55
CA GLY A 379 12.26 0.94 6.74
C GLY A 379 11.92 2.11 7.67
N THR A 380 12.62 2.26 8.80
CA THR A 380 12.40 3.41 9.69
C THR A 380 12.74 4.74 9.01
N THR A 381 13.79 4.78 8.19
CA THR A 381 14.18 6.01 7.48
C THR A 381 13.16 6.36 6.40
N ASP A 382 12.66 5.37 5.68
CA ASP A 382 11.62 5.49 4.66
C ASP A 382 10.29 5.93 5.27
N ASP A 383 9.86 5.32 6.37
CA ASP A 383 8.61 5.64 7.05
C ASP A 383 8.56 7.11 7.56
N LYS A 384 9.72 7.71 7.88
CA LYS A 384 9.78 9.06 8.48
C LYS A 384 10.23 10.16 7.53
N MET A 385 10.93 9.81 6.45
CA MET A 385 11.46 10.76 5.47
C MET A 385 11.31 10.27 4.03
N GLY A 386 10.29 9.45 3.75
CA GLY A 386 10.07 8.77 2.48
C GLY A 386 9.99 9.70 1.27
N GLU A 387 9.35 10.87 1.40
CA GLU A 387 9.32 11.87 0.31
C GLU A 387 10.73 12.41 -0.04
N ALA A 388 11.60 12.64 0.96
CA ALA A 388 12.96 13.07 0.71
C ALA A 388 13.80 11.96 0.06
N LEU A 389 13.61 10.70 0.52
CA LEU A 389 14.24 9.53 -0.10
C LEU A 389 13.74 9.26 -1.53
N GLY A 390 12.44 9.48 -1.78
CA GLY A 390 11.83 9.29 -3.09
C GLY A 390 12.42 10.20 -4.14
N ARG A 391 12.74 11.44 -3.77
CA ARG A 391 13.46 12.39 -4.64
C ARG A 391 14.83 11.87 -5.05
N ALA A 392 15.57 11.26 -4.13
CA ALA A 392 16.85 10.63 -4.44
C ALA A 392 16.67 9.33 -5.25
N TYR A 393 15.67 8.52 -4.92
CA TYR A 393 15.36 7.28 -5.61
C TYR A 393 15.05 7.49 -7.10
N VAL A 394 14.20 8.47 -7.44
CA VAL A 394 13.79 8.69 -8.84
C VAL A 394 14.93 9.24 -9.68
N ARG A 395 15.80 10.07 -9.10
CA ARG A 395 17.02 10.58 -9.76
C ARG A 395 17.90 9.43 -10.23
N ASP A 396 18.07 8.41 -9.39
CA ASP A 396 19.06 7.36 -9.61
C ASP A 396 18.49 6.08 -10.21
N TYR A 397 17.17 5.88 -10.17
CA TYR A 397 16.55 4.60 -10.53
C TYR A 397 15.29 4.69 -11.39
N PHE A 398 14.88 5.89 -11.85
CA PHE A 398 13.72 6.04 -12.74
C PHE A 398 14.05 6.87 -13.99
N PRO A 399 14.34 6.22 -15.14
CA PRO A 399 14.76 6.92 -16.36
C PRO A 399 13.55 7.55 -17.07
N PRO A 400 13.69 8.75 -17.68
CA PRO A 400 12.58 9.44 -18.36
C PRO A 400 11.88 8.65 -19.47
N GLU A 401 12.59 7.76 -20.15
CA GLU A 401 12.03 6.89 -21.21
C GLU A 401 10.91 5.98 -20.68
N SER A 402 11.05 5.47 -19.44
CA SER A 402 10.03 4.61 -18.83
C SER A 402 8.72 5.37 -18.63
N LYS A 403 8.80 6.65 -18.23
CA LYS A 403 7.62 7.50 -18.07
C LYS A 403 6.86 7.67 -19.40
N ALA A 404 7.55 7.99 -20.49
CA ALA A 404 6.91 8.17 -21.80
C ALA A 404 6.23 6.89 -22.32
N LYS A 405 6.85 5.72 -22.12
CA LYS A 405 6.24 4.42 -22.47
C LYS A 405 5.00 4.13 -21.61
N MET A 406 5.04 4.49 -20.33
CA MET A 406 3.91 4.35 -19.42
C MET A 406 2.74 5.27 -19.77
N GLU A 407 3.02 6.52 -20.16
CA GLU A 407 1.99 7.46 -20.64
C GLU A 407 1.26 6.92 -21.89
N ALA A 408 2.00 6.34 -22.83
CA ALA A 408 1.41 5.69 -24.01
C ALA A 408 0.53 4.49 -23.63
N LEU A 409 0.99 3.65 -22.71
CA LEU A 409 0.24 2.49 -22.22
C LEU A 409 -1.07 2.94 -21.54
N VAL A 410 -1.01 3.90 -20.61
CA VAL A 410 -2.21 4.45 -19.96
C VAL A 410 -3.21 5.01 -20.97
N SER A 411 -2.73 5.72 -22.01
CA SER A 411 -3.59 6.24 -23.08
C SER A 411 -4.35 5.12 -23.82
N ASP A 412 -3.67 4.02 -24.15
CA ASP A 412 -4.32 2.87 -24.80
C ASP A 412 -5.37 2.20 -23.88
N LEU A 413 -5.11 2.13 -22.58
CA LEU A 413 -6.02 1.54 -21.59
C LEU A 413 -7.28 2.40 -21.38
N LEU A 414 -7.13 3.73 -21.31
CA LEU A 414 -8.27 4.66 -21.26
C LEU A 414 -9.11 4.58 -22.55
N ALA A 415 -8.46 4.44 -23.71
CA ALA A 415 -9.16 4.23 -24.97
C ALA A 415 -9.92 2.89 -25.00
N ALA A 416 -9.33 1.82 -24.49
CA ALA A 416 -9.99 0.52 -24.37
C ALA A 416 -11.23 0.60 -23.45
N MET A 417 -11.11 1.25 -22.28
CA MET A 417 -12.24 1.42 -21.36
C MET A 417 -13.37 2.24 -21.99
N LYS A 418 -13.04 3.30 -22.72
CA LYS A 418 -14.03 4.10 -23.46
C LYS A 418 -14.83 3.23 -24.43
N ILE A 419 -14.13 2.44 -25.26
CA ILE A 419 -14.75 1.55 -26.25
C ILE A 419 -15.64 0.51 -25.55
N ARG A 420 -15.21 -0.02 -24.40
CA ARG A 420 -16.01 -0.94 -23.59
C ARG A 420 -17.31 -0.32 -23.12
N ILE A 421 -17.25 0.84 -22.47
CA ILE A 421 -18.43 1.55 -21.96
C ILE A 421 -19.43 1.84 -23.09
N GLU A 422 -18.95 2.30 -24.25
CA GLU A 422 -19.80 2.57 -25.43
C GLU A 422 -20.56 1.31 -25.88
N ASN A 423 -19.93 0.13 -25.80
CA ASN A 423 -20.48 -1.14 -26.27
C ASN A 423 -21.22 -1.97 -25.21
N LEU A 424 -21.27 -1.55 -23.94
CA LEU A 424 -22.01 -2.27 -22.89
C LEU A 424 -23.49 -2.46 -23.26
N THR A 425 -23.99 -3.68 -23.26
CA THR A 425 -25.39 -3.96 -23.65
C THR A 425 -26.37 -3.88 -22.49
N TRP A 426 -25.87 -3.94 -21.24
CA TRP A 426 -26.70 -3.95 -20.05
C TRP A 426 -26.96 -2.55 -19.47
N MET A 427 -26.10 -1.55 -19.77
CA MET A 427 -26.17 -0.20 -19.23
C MET A 427 -26.93 0.76 -20.17
N SER A 428 -27.79 1.61 -19.62
CA SER A 428 -28.57 2.60 -20.37
C SER A 428 -27.72 3.75 -20.92
N ALA A 429 -28.23 4.45 -21.94
CA ALA A 429 -27.53 5.58 -22.54
C ALA A 429 -27.22 6.73 -21.55
N PRO A 430 -28.12 7.12 -20.63
CA PRO A 430 -27.80 8.13 -19.62
C PRO A 430 -26.65 7.74 -18.68
N THR A 431 -26.64 6.50 -18.17
CA THR A 431 -25.57 6.03 -17.27
C THR A 431 -24.24 5.87 -18.01
N LYS A 432 -24.26 5.41 -19.27
CA LYS A 432 -23.06 5.42 -20.13
C LYS A 432 -22.49 6.81 -20.34
N ALA A 433 -23.33 7.82 -20.57
CA ALA A 433 -22.86 9.19 -20.75
C ALA A 433 -22.13 9.70 -19.49
N LYS A 434 -22.63 9.38 -18.30
CA LYS A 434 -21.96 9.69 -17.03
C LYS A 434 -20.69 8.90 -16.79
N ALA A 435 -20.66 7.61 -17.14
CA ALA A 435 -19.44 6.81 -17.06
C ALA A 435 -18.35 7.34 -17.99
N LEU A 436 -18.71 7.77 -19.22
CA LEU A 436 -17.79 8.41 -20.17
C LEU A 436 -17.32 9.79 -19.69
N GLU A 437 -18.21 10.57 -19.08
CA GLU A 437 -17.85 11.84 -18.44
C GLU A 437 -16.81 11.60 -17.35
N LYS A 438 -17.06 10.65 -16.44
CA LYS A 438 -16.12 10.27 -15.38
C LYS A 438 -14.78 9.81 -15.95
N LEU A 439 -14.78 8.93 -16.95
CA LEU A 439 -13.56 8.45 -17.60
C LEU A 439 -12.75 9.60 -18.22
N SER A 440 -13.43 10.60 -18.78
CA SER A 440 -12.77 11.75 -19.44
C SER A 440 -12.06 12.69 -18.47
N THR A 441 -12.38 12.62 -17.17
CA THR A 441 -11.79 13.47 -16.12
C THR A 441 -10.76 12.73 -15.27
N PHE A 442 -10.34 11.52 -15.64
CA PHE A 442 -9.32 10.77 -14.89
C PHE A 442 -7.99 11.53 -14.83
N GLY A 443 -7.53 11.83 -13.61
CA GLY A 443 -6.16 12.25 -13.35
C GLY A 443 -5.18 11.09 -13.50
N VAL A 444 -3.97 11.37 -13.99
CA VAL A 444 -2.92 10.35 -14.17
C VAL A 444 -1.61 10.87 -13.59
N LYS A 445 -1.04 10.13 -12.63
CA LYS A 445 0.24 10.44 -11.99
C LYS A 445 1.21 9.26 -12.15
N ILE A 446 2.39 9.51 -12.71
CA ILE A 446 3.35 8.46 -13.07
C ILE A 446 4.75 8.81 -12.55
N GLY A 447 5.32 7.87 -11.80
CA GLY A 447 6.68 7.91 -11.27
C GLY A 447 6.80 8.64 -9.95
N TYR A 448 6.60 9.96 -9.95
CA TYR A 448 6.95 10.83 -8.82
C TYR A 448 6.23 12.19 -8.84
N PRO A 449 6.10 12.86 -7.68
CA PRO A 449 5.48 14.18 -7.59
C PRO A 449 6.37 15.29 -8.13
N ASN A 450 5.75 16.38 -8.61
CA ASN A 450 6.49 17.58 -9.06
C ASN A 450 6.84 18.53 -7.90
N LYS A 451 6.11 18.43 -6.79
CA LYS A 451 6.33 19.17 -5.55
C LYS A 451 6.75 18.18 -4.47
N TRP A 452 7.65 18.60 -3.59
CA TRP A 452 8.17 17.74 -2.54
C TRP A 452 7.90 18.34 -1.17
N ARG A 453 7.70 17.46 -0.20
CA ARG A 453 7.52 17.84 1.20
C ARG A 453 8.74 18.57 1.76
N ASP A 454 8.48 19.61 2.55
CA ASP A 454 9.51 20.32 3.31
C ASP A 454 9.71 19.66 4.69
N TYR A 455 10.92 19.19 4.97
CA TYR A 455 11.30 18.63 6.26
C TYR A 455 12.08 19.62 7.15
N SER A 456 12.13 20.91 6.82
CA SER A 456 12.92 21.92 7.55
C SER A 456 12.68 21.91 9.08
N ALA A 457 11.41 21.83 9.50
CA ALA A 457 11.00 21.83 10.91
C ALA A 457 11.24 20.49 11.65
N LEU A 458 11.48 19.38 10.95
CA LEU A 458 11.72 18.08 11.57
C LEU A 458 13.13 18.00 12.17
N VAL A 459 13.27 17.76 13.46
CA VAL A 459 14.57 17.61 14.12
C VAL A 459 14.95 16.14 14.25
N ILE A 460 16.08 15.76 13.66
CA ILE A 460 16.67 14.43 13.77
C ILE A 460 18.02 14.52 14.49
N LYS A 461 18.32 13.52 15.33
CA LYS A 461 19.57 13.40 16.09
C LYS A 461 20.17 12.01 15.91
N ALA A 462 21.47 11.93 15.61
CA ALA A 462 22.15 10.66 15.32
C ALA A 462 22.18 9.65 16.48
N ASP A 463 21.94 10.10 17.72
CA ASP A 463 22.06 9.34 18.97
C ASP A 463 20.72 9.16 19.71
N ASP A 464 19.58 9.41 19.05
CA ASP A 464 18.26 9.36 19.69
C ASP A 464 17.18 8.78 18.76
N LEU A 465 17.23 7.46 18.52
CA LEU A 465 16.25 6.78 17.66
C LEU A 465 14.81 6.94 18.18
N TYR A 466 14.60 6.68 19.47
CA TYR A 466 13.26 6.75 20.07
C TYR A 466 12.67 8.16 19.93
N GLY A 467 13.43 9.19 20.31
CA GLY A 467 12.97 10.57 20.17
C GLY A 467 12.88 11.03 18.72
N ASN A 468 13.67 10.48 17.79
CA ASN A 468 13.48 10.73 16.35
C ASN A 468 12.09 10.23 15.90
N VAL A 469 11.69 9.02 16.30
CA VAL A 469 10.39 8.45 15.95
C VAL A 469 9.24 9.27 16.53
N GLU A 470 9.33 9.72 17.80
CA GLU A 470 8.33 10.61 18.40
C GLU A 470 8.25 11.95 17.67
N ARG A 471 9.39 12.61 17.42
CA ARG A 471 9.43 13.90 16.72
C ARG A 471 8.88 13.80 15.31
N SER A 472 9.21 12.73 14.59
CA SER A 472 8.65 12.48 13.25
C SER A 472 7.14 12.23 13.31
N SER A 473 6.64 11.46 14.27
CA SER A 473 5.20 11.21 14.41
C SER A 473 4.43 12.50 14.73
N ALA A 474 4.96 13.34 15.62
CA ALA A 474 4.39 14.66 15.91
C ALA A 474 4.45 15.62 14.70
N PHE A 475 5.54 15.60 13.94
CA PHE A 475 5.67 16.38 12.71
C PHE A 475 4.64 15.95 11.65
N GLU A 476 4.46 14.65 11.44
CA GLU A 476 3.46 14.10 10.53
C GLU A 476 2.03 14.46 10.96
N TRP A 477 1.72 14.32 12.25
CA TRP A 477 0.40 14.67 12.77
C TRP A 477 0.11 16.17 12.62
N ALA A 478 1.07 17.04 12.95
CA ALA A 478 0.92 18.49 12.77
C ALA A 478 0.69 18.87 11.31
N TYR A 479 1.39 18.22 10.37
CA TYR A 479 1.14 18.39 8.94
C TYR A 479 -0.31 18.01 8.60
N ASN A 480 -0.77 16.82 8.98
CA ASN A 480 -2.14 16.37 8.71
C ASN A 480 -3.20 17.33 9.28
N VAL A 481 -3.07 17.72 10.56
CA VAL A 481 -3.97 18.66 11.23
C VAL A 481 -4.02 20.01 10.51
N SER A 482 -2.89 20.50 9.99
CA SER A 482 -2.85 21.78 9.28
C SER A 482 -3.65 21.79 7.96
N HIS A 483 -4.00 20.62 7.43
CA HIS A 483 -4.80 20.48 6.21
C HIS A 483 -6.29 20.24 6.46
N ILE A 484 -6.74 20.13 7.71
CA ILE A 484 -8.16 19.99 8.02
C ILE A 484 -8.92 21.22 7.51
N ASP A 485 -10.03 20.99 6.81
CA ASP A 485 -10.89 22.02 6.20
C ASP A 485 -10.17 22.92 5.18
N LYS A 486 -9.01 22.48 4.66
CA LYS A 486 -8.25 23.16 3.61
C LYS A 486 -8.47 22.52 2.24
N GLU A 487 -8.19 23.29 1.21
CA GLU A 487 -8.13 22.79 -0.16
C GLU A 487 -6.96 21.82 -0.32
N ILE A 488 -7.20 20.73 -1.04
CA ILE A 488 -6.21 19.72 -1.38
C ILE A 488 -5.33 20.28 -2.50
N ASP A 489 -4.01 20.10 -2.42
CA ASP A 489 -3.12 20.37 -3.55
C ASP A 489 -3.36 19.28 -4.61
N PRO A 490 -3.73 19.62 -5.86
CA PRO A 490 -3.91 18.62 -6.92
C PRO A 490 -2.65 17.79 -7.18
N GLU A 491 -1.47 18.30 -6.81
CA GLU A 491 -0.19 17.60 -6.91
C GLU A 491 0.11 16.68 -5.73
N ASP A 492 -0.76 16.53 -4.73
CA ASP A 492 -0.54 15.65 -3.57
C ASP A 492 -0.57 14.17 -3.96
N TRP A 493 0.37 13.38 -3.42
CA TRP A 493 0.45 11.93 -3.60
C TRP A 493 0.16 11.21 -2.28
N GLU A 494 -0.41 10.02 -2.36
CA GLU A 494 -0.68 9.16 -1.20
C GLU A 494 0.40 8.07 -1.02
N MET A 495 1.30 7.92 -2.01
CA MET A 495 2.40 6.96 -1.97
C MET A 495 3.69 7.61 -2.44
N THR A 496 4.80 7.22 -1.80
CA THR A 496 6.14 7.64 -2.20
C THR A 496 6.58 6.96 -3.51
N PRO A 497 7.50 7.55 -4.29
CA PRO A 497 7.98 6.96 -5.55
C PRO A 497 8.58 5.54 -5.44
N GLN A 498 9.19 5.21 -4.30
CA GLN A 498 9.83 3.93 -4.02
C GLN A 498 8.83 2.85 -3.55
N THR A 499 7.58 3.22 -3.31
CA THR A 499 6.50 2.28 -2.95
C THR A 499 6.21 1.34 -4.12
N VAL A 500 6.23 0.03 -3.88
CA VAL A 500 5.87 -0.98 -4.88
C VAL A 500 4.38 -1.25 -4.79
N ASN A 501 3.59 -0.36 -5.38
CA ASN A 501 2.13 -0.50 -5.46
C ASN A 501 1.57 0.43 -6.55
N ALA A 502 0.26 0.48 -6.72
CA ALA A 502 -0.50 1.49 -7.44
C ALA A 502 -1.77 1.84 -6.66
N TYR A 503 -2.46 2.92 -7.03
CA TYR A 503 -3.78 3.23 -6.45
C TYR A 503 -4.68 4.05 -7.36
N TYR A 504 -5.98 3.91 -7.13
CA TYR A 504 -7.03 4.83 -7.54
C TYR A 504 -7.54 5.63 -6.33
N SER A 505 -7.71 6.94 -6.50
CA SER A 505 -8.36 7.81 -5.50
C SER A 505 -9.74 8.21 -6.00
N PRO A 506 -10.84 7.77 -5.36
CA PRO A 506 -12.21 8.12 -5.79
C PRO A 506 -12.50 9.61 -5.69
N THR A 507 -12.04 10.27 -4.63
CA THR A 507 -12.30 11.70 -4.35
C THR A 507 -11.55 12.65 -5.27
N LYS A 508 -10.44 12.19 -5.88
CA LYS A 508 -9.66 12.94 -6.87
C LYS A 508 -9.91 12.46 -8.30
N ASN A 509 -10.62 11.34 -8.44
CA ASN A 509 -10.78 10.60 -9.70
C ASN A 509 -9.44 10.45 -10.44
N GLU A 510 -8.41 9.95 -9.76
CA GLU A 510 -7.05 9.82 -10.34
C GLU A 510 -6.46 8.44 -10.11
N ILE A 511 -5.60 8.02 -11.04
CA ILE A 511 -4.79 6.80 -10.95
C ILE A 511 -3.30 7.15 -10.83
N VAL A 512 -2.59 6.45 -9.96
CA VAL A 512 -1.21 6.78 -9.58
C VAL A 512 -0.31 5.56 -9.58
N PHE A 513 0.85 5.69 -10.23
CA PHE A 513 1.84 4.63 -10.40
C PHE A 513 3.22 5.10 -9.94
N PRO A 514 3.61 4.86 -8.67
CA PRO A 514 4.96 5.11 -8.17
C PRO A 514 6.07 4.52 -9.05
N ALA A 515 7.24 5.14 -9.09
CA ALA A 515 8.36 4.70 -9.90
C ALA A 515 8.77 3.24 -9.65
N ALA A 516 8.65 2.75 -8.42
CA ALA A 516 9.12 1.42 -8.06
C ALA A 516 8.26 0.26 -8.61
N ILE A 517 6.96 0.44 -8.89
CA ILE A 517 6.16 -0.62 -9.55
C ILE A 517 6.49 -0.74 -11.04
N LEU A 518 7.11 0.29 -11.64
CA LEU A 518 7.44 0.36 -13.07
C LEU A 518 8.75 -0.40 -13.40
N GLN A 519 8.80 -1.65 -12.95
CA GLN A 519 9.96 -2.53 -13.04
C GLN A 519 9.51 -3.99 -13.31
N PRO A 520 10.38 -4.86 -13.86
CA PRO A 520 10.02 -6.24 -14.12
C PRO A 520 9.75 -7.01 -12.82
N PRO A 521 8.72 -7.87 -12.76
CA PRO A 521 8.00 -8.42 -13.92
C PRO A 521 6.80 -7.59 -14.38
N PHE A 522 6.50 -6.44 -13.76
CA PHE A 522 5.34 -5.62 -14.14
C PHE A 522 5.62 -4.87 -15.45
N PHE A 523 6.76 -4.20 -15.53
CA PHE A 523 7.14 -3.41 -16.68
C PHE A 523 8.62 -3.59 -17.02
N ASP A 524 8.91 -4.08 -18.23
CA ASP A 524 10.24 -4.01 -18.83
C ASP A 524 10.13 -3.21 -20.14
N PRO A 525 10.81 -2.06 -20.27
CA PRO A 525 10.74 -1.25 -21.50
C PRO A 525 11.28 -1.98 -22.75
N ASN A 526 11.94 -3.13 -22.59
CA ASN A 526 12.50 -3.96 -23.66
C ASN A 526 11.82 -5.32 -23.84
N ALA A 527 10.80 -5.65 -23.03
CA ALA A 527 10.03 -6.89 -23.21
C ALA A 527 9.10 -6.83 -24.43
N ASP A 528 8.56 -8.00 -24.81
CA ASP A 528 7.47 -8.05 -25.78
C ASP A 528 6.27 -7.28 -25.22
N PRO A 529 5.66 -6.34 -25.99
CA PRO A 529 4.57 -5.52 -25.51
C PRO A 529 3.41 -6.32 -24.93
N ALA A 530 3.09 -7.51 -25.47
CA ALA A 530 1.99 -8.33 -24.94
C ALA A 530 2.17 -8.65 -23.45
N VAL A 531 3.41 -8.88 -23.00
CA VAL A 531 3.70 -9.10 -21.57
C VAL A 531 3.41 -7.83 -20.76
N ASN A 532 3.90 -6.67 -21.20
CA ASN A 532 3.67 -5.41 -20.50
C ASN A 532 2.17 -5.09 -20.41
N TYR A 533 1.37 -5.31 -21.47
CA TYR A 533 -0.08 -5.09 -21.43
C TYR A 533 -0.80 -6.07 -20.49
N GLY A 534 -0.32 -7.31 -20.36
CA GLY A 534 -0.86 -8.27 -19.39
C GLY A 534 -0.43 -8.02 -17.95
N ALA A 535 0.79 -7.52 -17.76
CA ALA A 535 1.39 -7.24 -16.48
C ALA A 535 1.03 -5.83 -15.98
N ILE A 536 1.88 -4.81 -16.21
CA ILE A 536 1.57 -3.43 -15.79
C ILE A 536 0.29 -2.87 -16.45
N GLY A 537 -0.05 -3.29 -17.67
CA GLY A 537 -1.32 -2.90 -18.30
C GLY A 537 -2.54 -3.52 -17.60
N GLY A 538 -2.40 -4.73 -17.05
CA GLY A 538 -3.39 -5.33 -16.17
C GLY A 538 -3.56 -4.52 -14.88
N VAL A 539 -2.46 -4.05 -14.28
CA VAL A 539 -2.49 -3.17 -13.09
C VAL A 539 -3.12 -1.81 -13.42
N ILE A 540 -2.76 -1.18 -14.55
CA ILE A 540 -3.39 0.09 -14.95
C ILE A 540 -4.89 -0.09 -15.21
N GLY A 541 -5.27 -1.15 -15.91
CA GLY A 541 -6.67 -1.48 -16.12
C GLY A 541 -7.41 -1.74 -14.81
N HIS A 542 -6.75 -2.34 -13.82
CA HIS A 542 -7.26 -2.54 -12.48
C HIS A 542 -7.56 -1.20 -11.79
N GLU A 543 -6.60 -0.26 -11.76
CA GLU A 543 -6.82 1.08 -11.19
C GLU A 543 -7.90 1.89 -11.93
N ILE A 544 -7.98 1.78 -13.26
CA ILE A 544 -9.08 2.41 -14.03
C ILE A 544 -10.43 1.81 -13.63
N THR A 545 -10.47 0.49 -13.42
CA THR A 545 -11.69 -0.24 -13.07
C THR A 545 -12.15 0.09 -11.65
N HIS A 546 -11.26 0.41 -10.71
CA HIS A 546 -11.65 0.89 -9.39
C HIS A 546 -12.57 2.11 -9.43
N GLY A 547 -12.41 3.01 -10.40
CA GLY A 547 -13.36 4.11 -10.61
C GLY A 547 -14.78 3.68 -10.97
N PHE A 548 -15.00 2.40 -11.23
CA PHE A 548 -16.29 1.81 -11.58
C PHE A 548 -16.56 0.50 -10.83
N ASP A 549 -15.81 0.16 -9.79
CA ASP A 549 -16.12 -1.01 -8.98
C ASP A 549 -17.36 -0.79 -8.09
N ASP A 550 -17.65 -1.71 -7.17
CA ASP A 550 -18.84 -1.63 -6.33
C ASP A 550 -18.84 -0.43 -5.36
N GLN A 551 -17.70 0.20 -5.10
CA GLN A 551 -17.59 1.43 -4.31
C GLN A 551 -17.33 2.64 -5.20
N GLY A 552 -16.35 2.57 -6.11
CA GLY A 552 -15.99 3.67 -7.01
C GLY A 552 -17.14 4.11 -7.92
N ARG A 553 -18.11 3.23 -8.24
CA ARG A 553 -19.33 3.64 -8.97
C ARG A 553 -20.16 4.69 -8.23
N HIS A 554 -19.98 4.87 -6.93
CA HIS A 554 -20.70 5.86 -6.13
C HIS A 554 -20.04 7.25 -6.18
N TYR A 555 -18.94 7.41 -6.90
CA TYR A 555 -18.27 8.70 -7.09
C TYR A 555 -18.47 9.19 -8.51
N ASP A 556 -18.89 10.44 -8.69
CA ASP A 556 -19.09 11.04 -10.01
C ASP A 556 -17.76 11.52 -10.66
N SER A 557 -17.87 12.24 -11.79
CA SER A 557 -16.73 12.80 -12.54
C SER A 557 -15.91 13.84 -11.77
N THR A 558 -16.45 14.38 -10.68
CA THR A 558 -15.78 15.35 -9.80
C THR A 558 -15.17 14.69 -8.55
N GLY A 559 -15.39 13.38 -8.38
CA GLY A 559 -15.00 12.64 -7.19
C GLY A 559 -15.98 12.80 -6.02
N ALA A 560 -17.21 13.26 -6.26
CA ALA A 560 -18.22 13.40 -5.20
C ALA A 560 -19.00 12.09 -5.02
N LEU A 561 -19.17 11.66 -3.77
CA LEU A 561 -19.98 10.51 -3.37
C LEU A 561 -21.47 10.83 -3.56
N VAL A 562 -22.02 10.41 -4.70
CA VAL A 562 -23.38 10.66 -5.16
C VAL A 562 -23.89 9.51 -6.04
N GLU A 563 -25.19 9.21 -5.98
CA GLU A 563 -25.79 8.25 -6.90
C GLU A 563 -26.06 8.91 -8.26
N TRP A 564 -25.43 8.39 -9.31
CA TRP A 564 -25.54 8.88 -10.69
C TRP A 564 -25.98 7.80 -11.69
N TRP A 565 -26.23 6.58 -11.21
CA TRP A 565 -26.79 5.49 -12.02
C TRP A 565 -28.31 5.50 -11.96
N THR A 566 -28.93 4.94 -12.99
CA THR A 566 -30.35 4.60 -12.90
C THR A 566 -30.53 3.40 -11.97
N PRO A 567 -31.66 3.30 -11.23
CA PRO A 567 -31.94 2.14 -10.39
C PRO A 567 -31.87 0.81 -11.16
N GLU A 568 -32.31 0.80 -12.42
CA GLU A 568 -32.30 -0.39 -13.27
C GLU A 568 -30.89 -0.83 -13.63
N ASP A 569 -29.97 0.10 -13.90
CA ASP A 569 -28.58 -0.24 -14.23
C ASP A 569 -27.80 -0.65 -12.98
N ALA A 570 -28.06 0.01 -11.84
CA ALA A 570 -27.50 -0.41 -10.55
C ALA A 570 -27.92 -1.84 -10.20
N ALA A 571 -29.21 -2.19 -10.36
CA ALA A 571 -29.69 -3.54 -10.09
C ALA A 571 -29.05 -4.62 -11.00
N LYS A 572 -28.77 -4.29 -12.27
CA LYS A 572 -28.06 -5.21 -13.19
C LYS A 572 -26.61 -5.40 -12.78
N PHE A 573 -25.93 -4.33 -12.38
CA PHE A 573 -24.56 -4.39 -11.85
C PHE A 573 -24.51 -5.22 -10.57
N ASP A 574 -25.41 -4.97 -9.62
CA ASP A 574 -25.50 -5.72 -8.36
C ASP A 574 -25.76 -7.21 -8.59
N ALA A 575 -26.51 -7.57 -9.64
CA ALA A 575 -26.69 -8.98 -10.01
C ALA A 575 -25.38 -9.64 -10.49
N GLN A 576 -24.57 -8.91 -11.26
CA GLN A 576 -23.26 -9.39 -11.73
C GLN A 576 -22.25 -9.48 -10.59
N THR A 577 -22.18 -8.48 -9.72
CA THR A 577 -21.28 -8.49 -8.55
C THR A 577 -21.67 -9.61 -7.59
N LYS A 578 -22.95 -9.84 -7.33
CA LYS A 578 -23.41 -10.99 -6.53
C LYS A 578 -22.97 -12.33 -7.13
N ALA A 579 -23.07 -12.49 -8.45
CA ALA A 579 -22.61 -13.70 -9.12
C ALA A 579 -21.08 -13.87 -9.00
N LEU A 580 -20.31 -12.79 -9.13
CA LEU A 580 -18.86 -12.80 -8.95
C LEU A 580 -18.48 -13.16 -7.51
N GLY A 581 -19.12 -12.53 -6.53
CA GLY A 581 -18.93 -12.82 -5.10
C GLY A 581 -19.15 -14.30 -4.81
N ALA A 582 -20.24 -14.88 -5.31
CA ALA A 582 -20.52 -16.30 -5.15
C ALA A 582 -19.48 -17.22 -5.80
N GLN A 583 -18.84 -16.80 -6.92
CA GLN A 583 -17.71 -17.55 -7.48
C GLN A 583 -16.51 -17.54 -6.53
N TYR A 584 -16.20 -16.39 -5.93
CA TYR A 584 -15.06 -16.23 -5.02
C TYR A 584 -15.31 -16.87 -3.64
N ASP A 585 -16.53 -16.80 -3.10
CA ASP A 585 -16.94 -17.52 -1.88
C ASP A 585 -16.70 -19.03 -1.99
N GLY A 586 -16.77 -19.57 -3.21
CA GLY A 586 -16.50 -20.98 -3.49
C GLY A 586 -15.01 -21.38 -3.44
N TYR A 587 -14.08 -20.43 -3.36
CA TYR A 587 -12.65 -20.72 -3.32
C TYR A 587 -12.14 -20.95 -1.90
N GLU A 588 -11.34 -22.01 -1.75
CA GLU A 588 -10.79 -22.47 -0.48
C GLU A 588 -9.25 -22.49 -0.54
N PRO A 589 -8.57 -21.33 -0.38
CA PRO A 589 -7.10 -21.23 -0.38
C PRO A 589 -6.43 -22.06 0.71
N VAL A 590 -7.12 -22.22 1.85
CA VAL A 590 -6.71 -23.07 2.97
C VAL A 590 -7.92 -23.90 3.35
N ALA A 591 -7.71 -25.19 3.63
CA ALA A 591 -8.80 -26.07 4.03
C ALA A 591 -9.61 -25.48 5.21
N GLY A 592 -10.93 -25.39 5.03
CA GLY A 592 -11.89 -24.81 5.96
C GLY A 592 -11.95 -23.27 5.97
N VAL A 593 -11.17 -22.58 5.14
CA VAL A 593 -11.12 -21.10 5.08
C VAL A 593 -11.43 -20.64 3.66
N HIS A 594 -12.62 -20.07 3.50
CA HIS A 594 -13.12 -19.57 2.23
C HIS A 594 -12.82 -18.09 2.04
N ILE A 595 -12.56 -17.68 0.80
CA ILE A 595 -12.53 -16.25 0.45
C ILE A 595 -13.89 -15.64 0.78
N GLN A 596 -13.88 -14.40 1.26
CA GLN A 596 -15.10 -13.63 1.49
C GLN A 596 -15.35 -12.72 0.29
N GLY A 597 -16.17 -13.18 -0.66
CA GLY A 597 -16.43 -12.47 -1.92
C GLY A 597 -16.99 -11.05 -1.70
N GLY A 598 -17.74 -10.82 -0.61
CA GLY A 598 -18.19 -9.48 -0.22
C GLY A 598 -17.07 -8.57 0.29
N LEU A 599 -16.02 -9.12 0.90
CA LEU A 599 -14.82 -8.37 1.31
C LEU A 599 -13.97 -8.03 0.09
N THR A 600 -13.80 -9.00 -0.81
CA THR A 600 -12.86 -8.87 -1.95
C THR A 600 -13.49 -8.32 -3.23
N MET A 601 -14.72 -7.79 -3.15
CA MET A 601 -15.52 -7.48 -4.34
C MET A 601 -14.85 -6.46 -5.26
N GLY A 602 -14.41 -5.31 -4.71
CA GLY A 602 -13.80 -4.25 -5.50
C GLY A 602 -12.58 -4.74 -6.26
N GLU A 603 -11.67 -5.42 -5.54
CA GLU A 603 -10.46 -6.02 -6.09
C GLU A 603 -10.74 -7.08 -7.16
N ASN A 604 -11.74 -7.93 -6.94
CA ASN A 604 -12.11 -8.97 -7.89
C ASN A 604 -12.71 -8.40 -9.18
N ILE A 605 -13.51 -7.32 -9.07
CA ILE A 605 -14.02 -6.58 -10.24
C ILE A 605 -12.84 -5.91 -10.97
N ALA A 606 -11.95 -5.27 -10.22
CA ALA A 606 -10.81 -4.56 -10.75
C ALA A 606 -9.80 -5.48 -11.44
N ASP A 607 -9.50 -6.67 -10.91
CA ASP A 607 -8.63 -7.65 -11.59
C ASP A 607 -9.23 -8.17 -12.89
N MET A 608 -10.54 -8.48 -12.88
CA MET A 608 -11.26 -8.95 -14.07
C MET A 608 -11.29 -7.85 -15.14
N GLY A 609 -11.58 -6.61 -14.75
CA GLY A 609 -11.50 -5.44 -15.64
C GLY A 609 -10.08 -5.20 -16.14
N GLY A 610 -9.08 -5.33 -15.27
CA GLY A 610 -7.67 -5.16 -15.57
C GLY A 610 -7.18 -6.07 -16.70
N ILE A 611 -7.43 -7.38 -16.62
CA ILE A 611 -7.02 -8.30 -17.69
C ILE A 611 -7.80 -8.09 -18.99
N LEU A 612 -9.08 -7.70 -18.92
CA LEU A 612 -9.89 -7.38 -20.10
C LEU A 612 -9.34 -6.13 -20.82
N LEU A 613 -9.08 -5.07 -20.05
CA LEU A 613 -8.55 -3.82 -20.59
C LEU A 613 -7.12 -4.00 -21.11
N GLY A 614 -6.26 -4.75 -20.40
CA GLY A 614 -4.92 -5.08 -20.87
C GLY A 614 -4.93 -5.80 -22.22
N LEU A 615 -5.83 -6.77 -22.40
CA LEU A 615 -5.98 -7.49 -23.67
C LEU A 615 -6.49 -6.58 -24.80
N ASP A 616 -7.54 -5.79 -24.55
CA ASP A 616 -8.12 -4.91 -25.56
C ASP A 616 -7.14 -3.80 -25.96
N ALA A 617 -6.43 -3.21 -25.00
CA ALA A 617 -5.41 -2.21 -25.26
C ALA A 617 -4.22 -2.79 -26.03
N TYR A 618 -3.82 -4.04 -25.74
CA TYR A 618 -2.84 -4.74 -26.56
C TYR A 618 -3.32 -4.84 -28.02
N HIS A 619 -4.56 -5.25 -28.26
CA HIS A 619 -5.13 -5.31 -29.61
C HIS A 619 -5.17 -3.95 -30.31
N LEU A 620 -5.52 -2.87 -29.59
CA LEU A 620 -5.47 -1.50 -30.11
C LEU A 620 -4.04 -1.12 -30.52
N SER A 621 -3.04 -1.46 -29.71
CA SER A 621 -1.62 -1.15 -29.95
C SER A 621 -1.08 -1.77 -31.25
N LEU A 622 -1.65 -2.90 -31.68
CA LEU A 622 -1.27 -3.58 -32.92
C LEU A 622 -1.66 -2.79 -34.18
N LYS A 623 -2.60 -1.85 -34.08
CA LYS A 623 -3.07 -1.01 -35.21
C LYS A 623 -3.46 -1.86 -36.43
N GLY A 624 -4.14 -2.99 -36.18
CA GLY A 624 -4.60 -3.94 -37.20
C GLY A 624 -3.52 -4.88 -37.75
N LYS A 625 -2.28 -4.82 -37.26
CA LYS A 625 -1.23 -5.77 -37.65
C LYS A 625 -1.39 -7.11 -36.90
N PRO A 626 -1.04 -8.25 -37.51
CA PRO A 626 -1.03 -9.51 -36.79
C PRO A 626 0.01 -9.50 -35.67
N ALA A 627 -0.35 -10.03 -34.50
CA ALA A 627 0.58 -10.25 -33.41
C ALA A 627 1.61 -11.35 -33.77
N PRO A 628 2.91 -11.18 -33.45
CA PRO A 628 3.89 -12.22 -33.68
C PRO A 628 3.62 -13.42 -32.75
N VAL A 629 4.03 -14.62 -33.19
CA VAL A 629 4.09 -15.82 -32.33
C VAL A 629 5.53 -15.95 -31.80
N ILE A 630 5.69 -16.02 -30.49
CA ILE A 630 7.00 -16.07 -29.82
C ILE A 630 7.03 -17.29 -28.91
N ASP A 631 8.06 -18.13 -29.05
CA ASP A 631 8.22 -19.41 -28.32
C ASP A 631 6.98 -20.32 -28.38
N GLY A 632 6.24 -20.26 -29.49
CA GLY A 632 5.02 -21.04 -29.71
C GLY A 632 3.74 -20.46 -29.09
N PHE A 633 3.81 -19.26 -28.49
CA PHE A 633 2.66 -18.58 -27.90
C PHE A 633 2.15 -17.43 -28.79
N THR A 634 0.83 -17.31 -28.95
CA THR A 634 0.17 -16.17 -29.61
C THR A 634 0.28 -14.89 -28.76
N GLY A 635 -0.02 -13.72 -29.35
CA GLY A 635 -0.06 -12.46 -28.61
C GLY A 635 -0.97 -12.52 -27.38
N ASP A 636 -2.21 -12.96 -27.57
CA ASP A 636 -3.20 -13.11 -26.49
C ASP A 636 -2.72 -14.06 -25.38
N GLN A 637 -2.13 -15.20 -25.75
CA GLN A 637 -1.55 -16.11 -24.75
C GLN A 637 -0.46 -15.42 -23.94
N ARG A 638 0.38 -14.58 -24.56
CA ARG A 638 1.44 -13.84 -23.84
C ARG A 638 0.89 -12.74 -22.93
N VAL A 639 -0.23 -12.10 -23.29
CA VAL A 639 -0.95 -11.18 -22.37
C VAL A 639 -1.39 -11.93 -21.12
N PHE A 640 -2.10 -13.05 -21.26
CA PHE A 640 -2.56 -13.84 -20.10
C PHE A 640 -1.40 -14.42 -19.28
N LEU A 641 -0.29 -14.80 -19.92
CA LEU A 641 0.90 -15.26 -19.21
C LEU A 641 1.59 -14.14 -18.41
N GLY A 642 1.69 -12.92 -18.98
CA GLY A 642 2.17 -11.74 -18.26
C GLY A 642 1.33 -11.44 -17.02
N PHE A 643 0.00 -11.51 -17.16
CA PHE A 643 -0.95 -11.34 -16.04
C PHE A 643 -0.78 -12.42 -14.96
N ALA A 644 -0.59 -13.68 -15.34
CA ALA A 644 -0.36 -14.74 -14.34
C ALA A 644 1.00 -14.59 -13.64
N GLN A 645 2.03 -14.08 -14.31
CA GLN A 645 3.38 -13.91 -13.76
C GLN A 645 3.43 -12.86 -12.65
N VAL A 646 2.68 -11.77 -12.74
CA VAL A 646 2.67 -10.74 -11.68
C VAL A 646 2.10 -11.26 -10.36
N TRP A 647 1.25 -12.29 -10.41
CA TRP A 647 0.68 -12.95 -9.23
C TRP A 647 1.54 -14.12 -8.72
N GLN A 648 2.71 -14.38 -9.31
CA GLN A 648 3.58 -15.50 -8.92
C GLN A 648 4.07 -15.34 -7.45
N SER A 649 3.31 -15.92 -6.52
CA SER A 649 3.57 -15.79 -5.07
C SER A 649 3.30 -17.08 -4.29
N LYS A 650 3.96 -17.19 -3.13
CA LYS A 650 3.82 -18.27 -2.15
C LYS A 650 3.78 -17.68 -0.74
N TYR A 651 2.89 -18.19 0.11
CA TYR A 651 2.68 -17.68 1.46
C TYR A 651 2.91 -18.73 2.54
N GLN A 652 3.27 -18.28 3.73
CA GLN A 652 3.15 -19.09 4.94
C GLN A 652 1.66 -19.34 5.24
N PRO A 653 1.28 -20.53 5.75
CA PRO A 653 -0.13 -20.86 5.97
C PRO A 653 -0.89 -19.88 6.87
N ASP A 654 -0.27 -19.42 7.96
CA ASP A 654 -0.92 -18.50 8.89
C ASP A 654 -1.07 -17.09 8.29
N PHE A 655 -0.13 -16.64 7.46
CA PHE A 655 -0.30 -15.41 6.70
C PHE A 655 -1.40 -15.52 5.65
N LEU A 656 -1.52 -16.65 4.97
CA LEU A 656 -2.61 -16.87 4.02
C LEU A 656 -4.00 -16.84 4.68
N LYS A 657 -4.14 -17.36 5.91
CA LYS A 657 -5.38 -17.22 6.70
C LYS A 657 -5.69 -15.77 7.05
N PHE A 658 -4.66 -14.98 7.37
CA PHE A 658 -4.81 -13.54 7.62
C PHE A 658 -5.30 -12.80 6.37
N LEU A 659 -4.68 -13.05 5.21
CA LEU A 659 -5.09 -12.44 3.95
C LEU A 659 -6.58 -12.69 3.68
N VAL A 660 -7.04 -13.93 3.85
CA VAL A 660 -8.43 -14.31 3.58
C VAL A 660 -9.43 -13.66 4.57
N SER A 661 -9.03 -13.41 5.81
CA SER A 661 -9.92 -12.79 6.81
C SER A 661 -9.93 -11.28 6.78
N SER A 662 -8.87 -10.63 6.29
CA SER A 662 -8.59 -9.23 6.62
C SER A 662 -8.14 -8.37 5.45
N ASP A 663 -7.63 -8.97 4.37
CA ASP A 663 -7.20 -8.27 3.16
C ASP A 663 -8.39 -8.15 2.18
N PRO A 664 -8.69 -6.96 1.63
CA PRO A 664 -9.66 -6.85 0.54
C PRO A 664 -9.20 -7.56 -0.75
N HIS A 665 -7.92 -7.92 -0.89
CA HIS A 665 -7.48 -8.68 -2.06
C HIS A 665 -7.71 -10.18 -1.88
N SER A 666 -8.24 -10.83 -2.92
CA SER A 666 -8.19 -12.29 -3.00
C SER A 666 -6.72 -12.77 -3.00
N PRO A 667 -6.38 -13.93 -2.45
CA PRO A 667 -5.03 -14.49 -2.58
C PRO A 667 -4.61 -14.62 -4.04
N ASP A 668 -3.35 -14.32 -4.34
CA ASP A 668 -2.80 -14.18 -5.70
C ASP A 668 -3.15 -15.32 -6.68
N LYS A 669 -3.19 -16.56 -6.19
CA LYS A 669 -3.65 -17.72 -6.98
C LYS A 669 -5.03 -17.48 -7.59
N PHE A 670 -5.97 -16.97 -6.80
CA PHE A 670 -7.34 -16.74 -7.22
C PHE A 670 -7.53 -15.41 -7.93
N ARG A 671 -6.64 -14.42 -7.76
CA ARG A 671 -6.55 -13.26 -8.66
C ARG A 671 -6.20 -13.68 -10.08
N ALA A 672 -5.26 -14.61 -10.24
CA ALA A 672 -4.88 -15.15 -11.54
C ALA A 672 -5.98 -16.03 -12.19
N ILE A 673 -6.66 -16.88 -11.40
CA ILE A 673 -7.65 -17.84 -11.91
C ILE A 673 -9.05 -17.23 -12.04
N GLY A 674 -9.53 -16.57 -10.99
CA GLY A 674 -10.88 -16.02 -10.87
C GLY A 674 -11.16 -14.93 -11.90
N SER A 675 -10.15 -14.16 -12.26
CA SER A 675 -10.23 -13.12 -13.29
C SER A 675 -10.36 -13.73 -14.69
N VAL A 676 -9.43 -14.60 -15.10
CA VAL A 676 -9.38 -15.11 -16.50
C VAL A 676 -10.54 -16.06 -16.83
N ARG A 677 -11.11 -16.77 -15.85
CA ARG A 677 -12.21 -17.71 -16.10
C ARG A 677 -13.52 -17.04 -16.51
N ASN A 678 -13.65 -15.72 -16.33
CA ASN A 678 -14.77 -14.93 -16.81
C ASN A 678 -14.49 -14.25 -18.17
N VAL A 679 -13.29 -14.43 -18.74
CA VAL A 679 -12.86 -13.81 -20.01
C VAL A 679 -12.99 -14.80 -21.17
N ASP A 680 -13.90 -14.52 -22.12
CA ASP A 680 -14.18 -15.42 -23.26
C ASP A 680 -12.92 -15.71 -24.10
N ALA A 681 -12.04 -14.72 -24.28
CA ALA A 681 -10.79 -14.86 -25.04
C ALA A 681 -9.81 -15.88 -24.43
N TRP A 682 -9.81 -16.07 -23.11
CA TRP A 682 -8.95 -17.05 -22.44
C TRP A 682 -9.30 -18.49 -22.84
N TYR A 683 -10.60 -18.78 -22.99
CA TYR A 683 -11.07 -20.10 -23.45
C TYR A 683 -10.58 -20.41 -24.87
N THR A 684 -10.61 -19.42 -25.75
CA THR A 684 -10.08 -19.54 -27.12
C THR A 684 -8.56 -19.68 -27.12
N ALA A 685 -7.86 -18.85 -26.35
CA ALA A 685 -6.40 -18.82 -26.30
C ALA A 685 -5.79 -20.12 -25.74
N PHE A 686 -6.44 -20.77 -24.78
CA PHE A 686 -5.91 -21.97 -24.12
C PHE A 686 -6.72 -23.24 -24.33
N GLY A 687 -7.80 -23.19 -25.13
CA GLY A 687 -8.62 -24.35 -25.47
C GLY A 687 -9.33 -24.98 -24.26
N VAL A 688 -9.80 -24.16 -23.32
CA VAL A 688 -10.46 -24.57 -22.07
C VAL A 688 -11.87 -25.09 -22.36
N LYS A 689 -12.25 -26.22 -21.74
CA LYS A 689 -13.45 -27.01 -22.12
C LYS A 689 -14.29 -27.42 -20.92
N PRO A 690 -15.57 -27.78 -21.12
CA PRO A 690 -16.37 -28.43 -20.09
C PRO A 690 -15.63 -29.64 -19.51
N GLY A 691 -15.61 -29.75 -18.18
CA GLY A 691 -14.89 -30.79 -17.44
C GLY A 691 -13.54 -30.35 -16.88
N ASP A 692 -12.99 -29.22 -17.33
CA ASP A 692 -11.85 -28.59 -16.66
C ASP A 692 -12.31 -27.92 -15.34
N THR A 693 -11.46 -27.92 -14.30
CA THR A 693 -11.82 -27.52 -12.93
C THR A 693 -12.43 -26.12 -12.84
N TYR A 694 -11.82 -25.12 -13.49
CA TYR A 694 -12.26 -23.72 -13.43
C TYR A 694 -13.09 -23.30 -14.64
N TYR A 695 -13.57 -24.25 -15.45
CA TYR A 695 -14.50 -23.94 -16.54
C TYR A 695 -15.78 -23.30 -15.99
N VAL A 696 -16.19 -22.18 -16.59
CA VAL A 696 -17.51 -21.55 -16.38
C VAL A 696 -18.28 -21.62 -17.70
N LYS A 697 -19.54 -22.05 -17.65
CA LYS A 697 -20.40 -22.07 -18.84
C LYS A 697 -20.56 -20.64 -19.36
N PRO A 698 -20.65 -20.41 -20.68
CA PRO A 698 -20.75 -19.06 -21.24
C PRO A 698 -21.86 -18.18 -20.63
N ALA A 699 -23.00 -18.76 -20.26
CA ALA A 699 -24.12 -18.05 -19.65
C ALA A 699 -23.91 -17.68 -18.17
N ASP A 700 -22.97 -18.36 -17.49
CA ASP A 700 -22.68 -18.18 -16.06
C ASP A 700 -21.41 -17.33 -15.83
N ARG A 701 -20.73 -16.92 -16.92
CA ARG A 701 -19.57 -16.02 -16.85
C ARG A 701 -20.06 -14.62 -16.50
N VAL A 702 -19.42 -14.02 -15.51
CA VAL A 702 -19.71 -12.65 -15.07
C VAL A 702 -19.25 -11.67 -16.14
N LYS A 703 -20.08 -10.68 -16.44
CA LYS A 703 -19.78 -9.61 -17.42
C LYS A 703 -20.18 -8.27 -16.82
N ILE A 704 -19.17 -7.44 -16.52
CA ILE A 704 -19.35 -6.11 -15.93
C ILE A 704 -18.91 -5.03 -16.94
N TRP A 705 -17.59 -4.81 -17.07
CA TRP A 705 -17.00 -3.78 -17.93
C TRP A 705 -16.61 -4.30 -19.32
#